data_AF-A0A8S1SLW7-F1
#
_entry.id   AF-A0A8S1SLW7-F1
#
_cell.length_a   1.000
_cell.length_b   1.000
_cell.length_c   1.000
_cell.angle_alpha   90.00
_cell.angle_beta   90.00
_cell.angle_gamma   90.00
#
_symmetry.space_group_name_H-M   'P 1'
#
loop_
_entity.id
_entity.type
_entity.pdbx_description
1 polymer ?
#
loop_
_entity_poly.entity_id
_entity_poly.type
_entity_poly.pdbx_seq_one_letter_code
_entity_poly.pdbx_strand_id
1 'polypeptide(L)'
;MTSQDQEDGLFNYIIEPIGNLNNIFIMLAYVFIVLIVFQIIQYLMRKLIKEFKKLFESYDKMIKQLQQQLEQQQKICQNNQQKILNDEQQKQIKDFLEVTLKEKLSSINCSQNNTFQDEIQKINQTISEQQHKIEQNYQQIQDEMKEKGQKLFQEEIKQLKNQFSEQNQQSQEEIKKLNDQFSEQIEEIKKLNDQLSKLNSEINGMKEEIKKLNNKFNNQNLEISKINGIEENIRQWNDQLSQYNLEINGIEEKIRQMNDKFNNQNLEINKIFGMEQELQIQRSDIQKLITQNVNKNEIDNQNKQDMLQVQSMLQAEILKLNNEVQDLKKIKEFNIQSEFQRIEQKIENIDLEQQNLIKKSSLILPSPPKPPQDVINFGDTIISSLYNKTCRQRFVEPLYRLFVSDILSTADLIQEYGMNKLEIKTQLKQFLGGMRRSRGDGNCFYTSFVFQYLDFMINMTKKEQFQELIQLIQRLPFEIFFEDEQYNQNDFDNLKEKFIKICQQLRQQKKMDRQKLFCEYFKDEQNEFYGLSIVFLRNLAFKYCSENEQVSSIFQAQGLNLQQELLQWEFDCQSNEAIIKLLSENLNIHTIQFAFAPKEQTLKILQYNECPDPMLKIYLLFRPGHYNIGVPKQK
;
A
#
# COMPACT_ATOMS: atom_id res chain seq x y z
N MET A 1 63.59 -77.82 27.63
CA MET A 1 63.88 -76.39 27.90
C MET A 1 62.67 -75.59 27.44
N THR A 2 62.40 -74.44 28.09
CA THR A 2 61.65 -73.26 27.60
C THR A 2 60.50 -73.47 26.60
N SER A 3 59.19 -73.35 26.91
CA SER A 3 58.41 -72.31 27.63
C SER A 3 57.70 -71.30 26.69
N GLN A 4 56.42 -71.04 26.99
CA GLN A 4 55.73 -69.73 26.84
C GLN A 4 55.35 -69.25 25.41
N ASP A 5 54.33 -68.39 25.21
CA ASP A 5 53.50 -67.62 26.17
C ASP A 5 52.05 -67.33 25.67
N GLN A 6 51.16 -67.00 26.63
CA GLN A 6 49.97 -66.07 26.60
C GLN A 6 48.87 -66.20 25.51
N GLU A 7 47.55 -66.06 25.76
CA GLU A 7 46.67 -65.22 26.63
C GLU A 7 46.17 -63.89 26.01
N ASP A 8 44.84 -63.77 25.82
CA ASP A 8 44.00 -62.54 25.90
C ASP A 8 42.52 -62.90 25.56
N GLY A 9 41.46 -62.15 25.95
CA GLY A 9 41.42 -61.00 26.86
C GLY A 9 40.19 -60.06 26.67
N LEU A 10 39.01 -60.40 27.23
CA LEU A 10 37.76 -59.57 27.24
C LEU A 10 37.17 -59.30 25.82
N PHE A 11 35.98 -58.72 25.56
CA PHE A 11 34.84 -58.13 26.31
C PHE A 11 33.51 -58.80 25.88
N ASN A 12 32.27 -58.54 26.36
CA ASN A 12 31.60 -58.08 27.60
C ASN A 12 30.24 -57.45 27.19
N TYR A 13 29.11 -57.76 27.86
CA TYR A 13 27.74 -57.17 27.67
C TYR A 13 27.03 -57.43 26.30
N ILE A 14 25.69 -57.36 26.12
CA ILE A 14 24.54 -56.80 26.89
C ILE A 14 23.43 -57.86 27.10
N ILE A 15 22.51 -57.66 28.06
CA ILE A 15 21.35 -58.52 28.39
C ILE A 15 20.00 -57.75 28.24
N GLU A 16 18.97 -58.42 27.71
CA GLU A 16 17.51 -58.10 27.74
C GLU A 16 16.98 -56.82 27.02
N PRO A 17 15.64 -56.68 26.78
CA PRO A 17 14.52 -57.60 27.08
C PRO A 17 13.62 -58.04 25.89
N ILE A 18 12.94 -59.18 26.10
CA ILE A 18 11.56 -59.58 25.73
C ILE A 18 10.88 -58.88 24.52
N GLY A 19 10.47 -59.64 23.48
CA GLY A 19 9.79 -59.06 22.30
C GLY A 19 8.72 -59.86 21.53
N ASN A 20 8.70 -61.21 21.54
CA ASN A 20 7.55 -62.00 21.04
C ASN A 20 7.68 -63.53 21.32
N LEU A 21 6.63 -64.17 21.87
CA LEU A 21 6.65 -65.61 22.18
C LEU A 21 6.49 -66.53 20.96
N ASN A 22 5.86 -66.08 19.88
CA ASN A 22 5.59 -66.92 18.70
C ASN A 22 6.85 -67.34 17.92
N ASN A 23 7.92 -66.54 17.92
CA ASN A 23 9.13 -66.84 17.14
C ASN A 23 9.99 -67.94 17.78
N ILE A 24 9.87 -68.18 19.09
CA ILE A 24 10.69 -69.16 19.82
C ILE A 24 10.31 -70.60 19.43
N PHE A 25 9.01 -70.88 19.24
CA PHE A 25 8.57 -72.20 18.77
C PHE A 25 9.06 -72.55 17.37
N ILE A 26 9.11 -71.57 16.46
CA ILE A 26 9.62 -71.77 15.10
C ILE A 26 11.14 -72.02 15.12
N MET A 27 11.89 -71.23 15.91
CA MET A 27 13.33 -71.46 16.17
C MET A 27 13.60 -72.87 16.69
N LEU A 28 12.90 -73.32 17.73
CA LEU A 28 13.10 -74.63 18.34
C LEU A 28 12.74 -75.77 17.37
N ALA A 29 11.67 -75.64 16.59
CA ALA A 29 11.33 -76.61 15.55
C ALA A 29 12.41 -76.70 14.47
N TYR A 30 12.98 -75.56 14.04
CA TYR A 30 14.03 -75.54 13.03
C TYR A 30 15.33 -76.16 13.54
N VAL A 31 15.74 -75.86 14.78
CA VAL A 31 16.90 -76.48 15.44
C VAL A 31 16.70 -78.00 15.58
N PHE A 32 15.50 -78.46 15.96
CA PHE A 32 15.20 -79.89 16.09
C PHE A 32 15.27 -80.63 14.74
N ILE A 33 14.75 -80.03 13.66
CA ILE A 33 14.87 -80.57 12.29
C ILE A 33 16.34 -80.62 11.85
N VAL A 34 17.12 -79.57 12.08
CA VAL A 34 18.56 -79.53 11.74
C VAL A 34 19.33 -80.61 12.50
N LEU A 35 19.04 -80.84 13.79
CA LEU A 35 19.66 -81.90 14.58
C LEU A 35 19.31 -83.30 14.07
N ILE A 36 18.05 -83.55 13.66
CA ILE A 36 17.63 -84.81 13.05
C ILE A 36 18.35 -85.03 11.71
N VAL A 37 18.40 -84.03 10.84
CA VAL A 37 19.12 -84.10 9.56
C VAL A 37 20.61 -84.37 9.78
N PHE A 38 21.24 -83.72 10.77
CA PHE A 38 22.64 -83.95 11.11
C PHE A 38 22.90 -85.37 11.65
N GLN A 39 22.00 -85.93 12.47
CA GLN A 39 22.08 -87.33 12.91
C GLN A 39 21.93 -88.31 11.73
N ILE A 40 21.00 -88.05 10.80
CA ILE A 40 20.82 -88.86 9.58
C ILE A 40 22.09 -88.82 8.71
N ILE A 41 22.68 -87.64 8.50
CA ILE A 41 23.94 -87.49 7.75
C ILE A 41 25.09 -88.24 8.45
N GLN A 42 25.23 -88.13 9.77
CA GLN A 42 26.25 -88.92 10.50
C GLN A 42 26.01 -90.43 10.39
N TYR A 43 24.76 -90.90 10.47
CA TYR A 43 24.44 -92.32 10.29
C TYR A 43 24.79 -92.81 8.88
N LEU A 44 24.45 -92.04 7.85
CA LEU A 44 24.77 -92.36 6.46
C LEU A 44 26.28 -92.37 6.20
N MET A 45 27.04 -91.38 6.71
CA MET A 45 28.51 -91.39 6.60
C MET A 45 29.13 -92.59 7.32
N ARG A 46 28.69 -92.91 8.55
CA ARG A 46 29.18 -94.10 9.29
C ARG A 46 28.88 -95.40 8.54
N LYS A 47 27.73 -95.50 7.85
CA LYS A 47 27.39 -96.65 7.00
C LYS A 47 28.27 -96.71 5.75
N LEU A 48 28.48 -95.59 5.07
CA LEU A 48 29.29 -95.47 3.85
C LEU A 48 30.76 -95.88 4.12
N ILE A 49 31.36 -95.34 5.19
CA ILE A 49 32.73 -95.68 5.64
C ILE A 49 32.86 -97.17 5.94
N LYS A 50 31.82 -97.81 6.49
CA LYS A 50 31.83 -99.23 6.84
C LYS A 50 31.83 -100.14 5.60
N GLU A 51 31.16 -99.75 4.51
CA GLU A 51 31.22 -100.47 3.24
C GLU A 51 32.53 -100.22 2.48
N PHE A 52 33.03 -98.97 2.45
CA PHE A 52 34.37 -98.68 1.89
C PHE A 52 35.48 -99.48 2.57
N LYS A 53 35.39 -99.69 3.90
CA LYS A 53 36.39 -100.48 4.62
C LYS A 53 36.37 -101.97 4.22
N LYS A 54 35.19 -102.58 4.05
CA LYS A 54 35.09 -103.96 3.50
C LYS A 54 35.69 -104.05 2.10
N LEU A 55 35.44 -103.04 1.26
CA LEU A 55 35.96 -103.00 -0.11
C LEU A 55 37.50 -102.98 -0.11
N PHE A 56 38.10 -102.15 0.74
CA PHE A 56 39.56 -102.12 0.94
C PHE A 56 40.12 -103.46 1.46
N GLU A 57 39.48 -104.07 2.46
CA GLU A 57 39.87 -105.39 3.00
C GLU A 57 39.74 -106.51 1.96
N SER A 58 38.85 -106.37 0.97
CA SER A 58 38.73 -107.29 -0.17
C SER A 58 39.86 -107.09 -1.19
N TYR A 59 40.21 -105.84 -1.53
CA TYR A 59 41.32 -105.54 -2.44
C TYR A 59 42.68 -105.95 -1.86
N ASP A 60 42.93 -105.69 -0.58
CA ASP A 60 44.17 -106.10 0.10
C ASP A 60 44.37 -107.63 0.10
N LYS A 61 43.29 -108.41 0.29
CA LYS A 61 43.31 -109.87 0.09
C LYS A 61 43.67 -110.27 -1.34
N MET A 62 43.08 -109.62 -2.34
CA MET A 62 43.33 -109.93 -3.76
C MET A 62 44.78 -109.64 -4.16
N ILE A 63 45.35 -108.53 -3.70
CA ILE A 63 46.76 -108.16 -3.92
C ILE A 63 47.69 -109.23 -3.31
N LYS A 64 47.42 -109.66 -2.07
CA LYS A 64 48.22 -110.70 -1.40
C LYS A 64 48.14 -112.07 -2.08
N GLN A 65 46.99 -112.43 -2.65
CA GLN A 65 46.86 -113.65 -3.46
C GLN A 65 47.67 -113.57 -4.77
N LEU A 66 47.64 -112.43 -5.47
CA LEU A 66 48.45 -112.22 -6.68
C LEU A 66 49.96 -112.26 -6.39
N GLN A 67 50.40 -111.70 -5.27
CA GLN A 67 51.80 -111.79 -4.82
C GLN A 67 52.22 -113.24 -4.54
N GLN A 68 51.39 -114.03 -3.85
CA GLN A 68 51.67 -115.46 -3.61
C GLN A 68 51.72 -116.28 -4.91
N GLN A 69 50.86 -115.98 -5.90
CA GLN A 69 50.92 -116.63 -7.20
C GLN A 69 52.22 -116.28 -7.96
N LEU A 70 52.70 -115.04 -7.86
CA LEU A 70 53.96 -114.61 -8.47
C LEU A 70 55.18 -115.32 -7.83
N GLU A 71 55.23 -115.45 -6.51
CA GLU A 71 56.29 -116.20 -5.81
C GLU A 71 56.26 -117.71 -6.16
N GLN A 72 55.08 -118.30 -6.32
CA GLN A 72 54.94 -119.69 -6.75
C GLN A 72 55.41 -119.90 -8.19
N GLN A 73 55.05 -119.00 -9.12
CA GLN A 73 55.58 -118.99 -10.50
C GLN A 73 57.12 -118.91 -10.50
N GLN A 74 57.70 -118.00 -9.71
CA GLN A 74 59.16 -117.84 -9.63
C GLN A 74 59.86 -119.09 -9.07
N LYS A 75 59.30 -119.74 -8.04
CA LYS A 75 59.81 -121.01 -7.50
C LYS A 75 59.69 -122.19 -8.48
N ILE A 76 58.65 -122.21 -9.32
CA ILE A 76 58.51 -123.22 -10.39
C ILE A 76 59.57 -123.00 -11.47
N CYS A 77 59.80 -121.75 -11.90
CA CYS A 77 60.86 -121.41 -12.85
C CYS A 77 62.27 -121.79 -12.33
N GLN A 78 62.57 -121.51 -11.06
CA GLN A 78 63.88 -121.83 -10.47
C GLN A 78 64.10 -123.35 -10.30
N ASN A 79 63.10 -124.10 -9.83
CA ASN A 79 63.23 -125.56 -9.68
C ASN A 79 63.37 -126.30 -11.01
N ASN A 80 62.79 -125.77 -12.10
CA ASN A 80 62.91 -126.37 -13.44
C ASN A 80 64.27 -126.12 -14.11
N GLN A 81 65.13 -125.24 -13.57
CA GLN A 81 66.48 -125.01 -14.09
C GLN A 81 67.57 -125.91 -13.48
N GLN A 82 67.24 -126.79 -12.51
CA GLN A 82 68.20 -127.67 -11.83
C GLN A 82 67.88 -129.18 -11.97
N LYS A 83 67.21 -129.60 -13.05
CA LYS A 83 67.04 -131.03 -13.36
C LYS A 83 67.14 -131.31 -14.85
N ILE A 84 67.70 -132.48 -15.18
CA ILE A 84 68.06 -132.96 -16.53
C ILE A 84 69.33 -132.30 -17.09
N LEU A 85 70.46 -132.73 -16.52
CA LEU A 85 71.78 -132.70 -17.15
C LEU A 85 71.94 -133.99 -17.98
N ASN A 86 72.41 -133.89 -19.23
CA ASN A 86 72.84 -135.02 -20.07
C ASN A 86 73.56 -134.44 -21.31
N ASP A 87 74.88 -134.32 -21.22
CA ASP A 87 75.59 -133.20 -21.88
C ASP A 87 75.94 -133.39 -23.36
N GLU A 88 75.76 -134.58 -23.94
CA GLU A 88 76.14 -134.82 -25.35
C GLU A 88 75.09 -134.36 -26.39
N GLN A 89 73.79 -134.34 -26.05
CA GLN A 89 72.75 -133.93 -27.00
C GLN A 89 72.52 -132.41 -27.05
N GLN A 90 72.79 -131.67 -25.97
CA GLN A 90 72.60 -130.22 -25.95
C GLN A 90 73.62 -129.47 -26.82
N LYS A 91 74.85 -130.00 -26.95
CA LYS A 91 75.95 -129.31 -27.64
C LYS A 91 75.64 -129.05 -29.13
N GLN A 92 75.18 -130.07 -29.86
CA GLN A 92 74.87 -129.95 -31.29
C GLN A 92 73.69 -129.00 -31.57
N ILE A 93 72.69 -128.97 -30.69
CA ILE A 93 71.54 -128.06 -30.81
C ILE A 93 71.94 -126.61 -30.48
N LYS A 94 72.80 -126.43 -29.47
CA LYS A 94 73.31 -125.12 -29.08
C LYS A 94 74.16 -124.49 -30.18
N ASP A 95 75.12 -125.22 -30.75
CA ASP A 95 76.02 -124.69 -31.75
C ASP A 95 75.26 -124.22 -33.02
N PHE A 96 74.19 -124.91 -33.41
CA PHE A 96 73.32 -124.49 -34.51
C PHE A 96 72.51 -123.23 -34.19
N LEU A 97 71.85 -123.19 -33.01
CA LEU A 97 71.05 -122.03 -32.60
C LEU A 97 71.91 -120.78 -32.34
N GLU A 98 73.11 -120.94 -31.77
CA GLU A 98 73.97 -119.81 -31.40
C GLU A 98 74.55 -119.09 -32.62
N VAL A 99 74.78 -119.79 -33.75
CA VAL A 99 75.14 -119.17 -35.03
C VAL A 99 73.95 -118.39 -35.61
N THR A 100 72.80 -119.05 -35.85
CA THR A 100 71.65 -118.41 -36.52
C THR A 100 71.04 -117.27 -35.69
N LEU A 101 71.10 -117.33 -34.36
CA LEU A 101 70.68 -116.21 -33.51
C LEU A 101 71.69 -115.07 -33.50
N LYS A 102 73.02 -115.33 -33.51
CA LYS A 102 74.02 -114.25 -33.61
C LYS A 102 73.92 -113.49 -34.94
N GLU A 103 73.69 -114.17 -36.05
CA GLU A 103 73.51 -113.54 -37.38
C GLU A 103 72.23 -112.68 -37.45
N LYS A 104 71.14 -113.11 -36.81
CA LYS A 104 69.90 -112.30 -36.72
C LYS A 104 70.02 -111.14 -35.73
N LEU A 105 70.71 -111.32 -34.61
CA LEU A 105 70.98 -110.23 -33.66
C LEU A 105 71.96 -109.20 -34.24
N SER A 106 73.01 -109.61 -34.96
CA SER A 106 73.95 -108.66 -35.57
C SER A 106 73.31 -107.84 -36.69
N SER A 107 72.50 -108.47 -37.56
CA SER A 107 71.79 -107.77 -38.64
C SER A 107 70.73 -106.80 -38.12
N ILE A 108 69.94 -107.15 -37.10
CA ILE A 108 68.96 -106.25 -36.48
C ILE A 108 69.66 -105.11 -35.72
N ASN A 109 70.64 -105.43 -34.87
CA ASN A 109 71.28 -104.44 -33.98
C ASN A 109 72.20 -103.46 -34.72
N CYS A 110 72.75 -103.83 -35.88
CA CYS A 110 73.65 -102.96 -36.66
C CYS A 110 72.92 -102.12 -37.74
N SER A 111 71.65 -102.40 -38.04
CA SER A 111 70.86 -101.63 -39.01
C SER A 111 69.82 -100.72 -38.36
N GLN A 112 68.78 -101.31 -37.76
CA GLN A 112 67.61 -100.57 -37.27
C GLN A 112 67.95 -99.66 -36.08
N ASN A 113 68.75 -100.14 -35.12
CA ASN A 113 69.15 -99.35 -33.95
C ASN A 113 69.95 -98.09 -34.35
N ASN A 114 70.88 -98.23 -35.30
CA ASN A 114 71.67 -97.12 -35.82
C ASN A 114 70.78 -96.12 -36.59
N THR A 115 69.83 -96.60 -37.41
CA THR A 115 68.87 -95.72 -38.11
C THR A 115 68.03 -94.90 -37.13
N PHE A 116 67.52 -95.50 -36.05
CA PHE A 116 66.76 -94.75 -35.03
C PHE A 116 67.63 -93.77 -34.24
N GLN A 117 68.90 -94.08 -33.99
CA GLN A 117 69.82 -93.12 -33.36
C GLN A 117 70.12 -91.92 -34.27
N ASP A 118 70.35 -92.15 -35.57
CA ASP A 118 70.51 -91.08 -36.57
C ASP A 118 69.26 -90.18 -36.67
N GLU A 119 68.06 -90.77 -36.60
CA GLU A 119 66.79 -90.03 -36.59
C GLU A 119 66.61 -89.22 -35.31
N ILE A 120 66.88 -89.80 -34.14
CA ILE A 120 66.85 -89.09 -32.85
C ILE A 120 67.87 -87.93 -32.84
N GLN A 121 69.07 -88.13 -33.40
CA GLN A 121 70.08 -87.07 -33.51
C GLN A 121 69.61 -85.92 -34.42
N LYS A 122 69.01 -86.23 -35.59
CA LYS A 122 68.42 -85.22 -36.50
C LYS A 122 67.26 -84.47 -35.84
N ILE A 123 66.40 -85.16 -35.08
CA ILE A 123 65.30 -84.56 -34.33
C ILE A 123 65.84 -83.61 -33.24
N ASN A 124 66.81 -84.05 -32.45
CA ASN A 124 67.43 -83.23 -31.40
C ASN A 124 68.14 -81.99 -31.98
N GLN A 125 68.84 -82.13 -33.11
CA GLN A 125 69.41 -80.98 -33.82
C GLN A 125 68.31 -80.02 -34.31
N THR A 126 67.24 -80.55 -34.90
CA THR A 126 66.10 -79.74 -35.36
C THR A 126 65.43 -78.98 -34.20
N ILE A 127 65.28 -79.62 -33.03
CA ILE A 127 64.76 -78.99 -31.81
C ILE A 127 65.69 -77.86 -31.35
N SER A 128 67.01 -78.09 -31.30
CA SER A 128 67.99 -77.07 -30.94
C SER A 128 67.97 -75.88 -31.89
N GLU A 129 67.88 -76.13 -33.20
CA GLU A 129 67.76 -75.08 -34.22
C GLU A 129 66.44 -74.28 -34.11
N GLN A 130 65.33 -74.94 -33.72
CA GLN A 130 64.07 -74.26 -33.47
C GLN A 130 64.09 -73.45 -32.16
N GLN A 131 64.69 -73.97 -31.08
CA GLN A 131 64.87 -73.23 -29.82
C GLN A 131 65.67 -71.94 -30.04
N HIS A 132 66.80 -72.02 -30.75
CA HIS A 132 67.60 -70.84 -31.09
C HIS A 132 66.82 -69.81 -31.93
N LYS A 133 66.01 -70.26 -32.90
CA LYS A 133 65.14 -69.39 -33.70
C LYS A 133 64.03 -68.74 -32.87
N ILE A 134 63.45 -69.46 -31.91
CA ILE A 134 62.45 -68.92 -30.96
C ILE A 134 63.09 -67.83 -30.08
N GLU A 135 64.29 -68.06 -29.57
CA GLU A 135 65.00 -67.11 -28.70
C GLU A 135 65.43 -65.84 -29.46
N GLN A 136 65.93 -65.99 -30.69
CA GLN A 136 66.20 -64.84 -31.58
C GLN A 136 64.93 -64.03 -31.90
N ASN A 137 63.83 -64.70 -32.25
CA ASN A 137 62.55 -64.04 -32.53
C ASN A 137 62.00 -63.32 -31.28
N TYR A 138 62.16 -63.92 -30.10
CA TYR A 138 61.74 -63.33 -28.83
C TYR A 138 62.51 -62.04 -28.54
N GLN A 139 63.84 -62.05 -28.72
CA GLN A 139 64.67 -60.86 -28.55
C GLN A 139 64.30 -59.76 -29.56
N GLN A 140 64.12 -60.09 -30.84
CA GLN A 140 63.67 -59.12 -31.85
C GLN A 140 62.33 -58.49 -31.48
N ILE A 141 61.36 -59.28 -31.00
CA ILE A 141 60.05 -58.78 -30.57
C ILE A 141 60.18 -57.85 -29.35
N GLN A 142 61.05 -58.15 -28.39
CA GLN A 142 61.30 -57.24 -27.26
C GLN A 142 61.87 -55.90 -27.72
N ASP A 143 62.90 -55.91 -28.57
CA ASP A 143 63.54 -54.67 -29.04
C ASP A 143 62.63 -53.85 -29.96
N GLU A 144 61.85 -54.49 -30.84
CA GLU A 144 60.84 -53.80 -31.64
C GLU A 144 59.73 -53.17 -30.78
N MET A 145 59.23 -53.86 -29.74
CA MET A 145 58.23 -53.27 -28.84
C MET A 145 58.80 -52.08 -28.05
N LYS A 146 60.06 -52.20 -27.61
CA LYS A 146 60.77 -51.15 -26.88
C LYS A 146 61.00 -49.90 -27.73
N GLU A 147 61.45 -50.07 -28.98
CA GLU A 147 61.64 -48.96 -29.92
C GLU A 147 60.30 -48.29 -30.30
N LYS A 148 59.28 -49.08 -30.66
CA LYS A 148 57.95 -48.58 -31.02
C LYS A 148 57.30 -47.84 -29.85
N GLY A 149 57.37 -48.39 -28.63
CA GLY A 149 56.89 -47.75 -27.42
C GLY A 149 57.60 -46.43 -27.11
N GLN A 150 58.94 -46.40 -27.20
CA GLN A 150 59.70 -45.15 -26.99
C GLN A 150 59.36 -44.06 -28.00
N LYS A 151 59.19 -44.41 -29.29
CA LYS A 151 58.78 -43.45 -30.33
C LYS A 151 57.38 -42.89 -30.07
N LEU A 152 56.39 -43.74 -29.79
CA LEU A 152 55.03 -43.31 -29.48
C LEU A 152 54.98 -42.35 -28.28
N PHE A 153 55.62 -42.67 -27.17
CA PHE A 153 55.67 -41.77 -26.01
C PHE A 153 56.39 -40.45 -26.31
N GLN A 154 57.46 -40.44 -27.12
CA GLN A 154 58.14 -39.21 -27.50
C GLN A 154 57.28 -38.32 -28.42
N GLU A 155 56.52 -38.91 -29.34
CA GLU A 155 55.59 -38.19 -30.20
C GLU A 155 54.40 -37.62 -29.41
N GLU A 156 53.83 -38.39 -28.49
CA GLU A 156 52.72 -37.95 -27.62
C GLU A 156 53.15 -36.83 -26.68
N ILE A 157 54.30 -36.95 -26.00
CA ILE A 157 54.89 -35.88 -25.17
C ILE A 157 55.14 -34.61 -26.00
N LYS A 158 55.59 -34.74 -27.26
CA LYS A 158 55.82 -33.62 -28.16
C LYS A 158 54.50 -32.93 -28.56
N GLN A 159 53.44 -33.69 -28.86
CA GLN A 159 52.12 -33.15 -29.17
C GLN A 159 51.52 -32.40 -27.97
N LEU A 160 51.51 -33.03 -26.78
CA LEU A 160 51.02 -32.42 -25.54
C LEU A 160 51.79 -31.13 -25.18
N LYS A 161 53.12 -31.12 -25.37
CA LYS A 161 53.95 -29.94 -25.11
C LYS A 161 53.63 -28.78 -26.06
N ASN A 162 53.36 -29.05 -27.33
CA ASN A 162 52.95 -28.03 -28.29
C ASN A 162 51.57 -27.47 -27.94
N GLN A 163 50.57 -28.33 -27.69
CA GLN A 163 49.22 -27.92 -27.29
C GLN A 163 49.23 -27.05 -26.02
N PHE A 164 50.02 -27.43 -25.01
CA PHE A 164 50.17 -26.63 -23.80
C PHE A 164 50.82 -25.25 -24.08
N SER A 165 51.80 -25.18 -24.98
CA SER A 165 52.42 -23.92 -25.39
C SER A 165 51.45 -23.00 -26.12
N GLU A 166 50.62 -23.55 -27.02
CA GLU A 166 49.59 -22.82 -27.76
C GLU A 166 48.49 -22.27 -26.84
N GLN A 167 47.97 -23.11 -25.93
CA GLN A 167 46.97 -22.70 -24.93
C GLN A 167 47.51 -21.63 -23.97
N ASN A 168 48.76 -21.74 -23.54
CA ASN A 168 49.41 -20.75 -22.67
C ASN A 168 49.60 -19.41 -23.40
N GLN A 169 49.98 -19.41 -24.68
CA GLN A 169 50.05 -18.17 -25.47
C GLN A 169 48.67 -17.54 -25.65
N GLN A 170 47.65 -18.31 -26.04
CA GLN A 170 46.27 -17.81 -26.18
C GLN A 170 45.77 -17.17 -24.87
N SER A 171 45.99 -17.85 -23.74
CA SER A 171 45.63 -17.34 -22.40
C SER A 171 46.33 -16.01 -22.09
N GLN A 172 47.61 -15.86 -22.43
CA GLN A 172 48.35 -14.61 -22.21
C GLN A 172 47.85 -13.47 -23.11
N GLU A 173 47.47 -13.75 -24.36
CA GLU A 173 46.88 -12.76 -25.27
C GLU A 173 45.48 -12.31 -24.82
N GLU A 174 44.68 -13.20 -24.25
CA GLU A 174 43.37 -12.88 -23.67
C GLU A 174 43.51 -12.04 -22.38
N ILE A 175 44.39 -12.45 -21.46
CA ILE A 175 44.70 -11.69 -20.25
C ILE A 175 45.18 -10.27 -20.61
N LYS A 176 46.00 -10.12 -21.66
CA LYS A 176 46.43 -8.80 -22.12
C LYS A 176 45.24 -7.96 -22.60
N LYS A 177 44.39 -8.49 -23.50
CA LYS A 177 43.21 -7.78 -24.02
C LYS A 177 42.27 -7.32 -22.90
N LEU A 178 42.07 -8.16 -21.88
CA LEU A 178 41.27 -7.82 -20.69
C LEU A 178 41.93 -6.69 -19.86
N ASN A 179 43.24 -6.73 -19.64
CA ASN A 179 43.95 -5.67 -18.91
C ASN A 179 43.94 -4.33 -19.66
N ASP A 180 44.07 -4.36 -21.00
CA ASP A 180 43.95 -3.18 -21.85
C ASP A 180 42.53 -2.57 -21.71
N GLN A 181 41.47 -3.40 -21.78
CA GLN A 181 40.07 -2.98 -21.57
C GLN A 181 39.77 -2.44 -20.17
N PHE A 182 40.30 -3.08 -19.11
CA PHE A 182 40.17 -2.56 -17.74
C PHE A 182 40.84 -1.18 -17.59
N SER A 183 41.95 -0.95 -18.27
CA SER A 183 42.66 0.34 -18.25
C SER A 183 41.84 1.45 -18.92
N GLU A 184 41.15 1.16 -20.02
CA GLU A 184 40.22 2.09 -20.68
C GLU A 184 39.04 2.44 -19.76
N GLN A 185 38.41 1.44 -19.13
CA GLN A 185 37.29 1.64 -18.20
C GLN A 185 37.68 2.47 -16.96
N ILE A 186 38.91 2.32 -16.44
CA ILE A 186 39.41 3.11 -15.30
C ILE A 186 39.49 4.61 -15.66
N GLU A 187 39.96 4.96 -16.86
CA GLU A 187 40.00 6.36 -17.31
C GLU A 187 38.61 6.91 -17.69
N GLU A 188 37.65 6.07 -18.09
CA GLU A 188 36.25 6.49 -18.24
C GLU A 188 35.60 6.79 -16.88
N ILE A 189 35.73 5.89 -15.90
CA ILE A 189 35.26 6.09 -14.51
C ILE A 189 35.86 7.37 -13.91
N LYS A 190 37.14 7.65 -14.18
CA LYS A 190 37.82 8.87 -13.74
C LYS A 190 37.19 10.15 -14.33
N LYS A 191 36.94 10.18 -15.65
CA LYS A 191 36.24 11.32 -16.31
C LYS A 191 34.82 11.53 -15.77
N LEU A 192 34.10 10.44 -15.49
CA LEU A 192 32.75 10.51 -14.90
C LEU A 192 32.79 11.08 -13.47
N ASN A 193 33.78 10.70 -12.66
CA ASN A 193 33.97 11.27 -11.32
C ASN A 193 34.32 12.77 -11.36
N ASP A 194 35.16 13.21 -12.31
CA ASP A 194 35.45 14.65 -12.50
C ASP A 194 34.19 15.45 -12.90
N GLN A 195 33.33 14.88 -13.76
CA GLN A 195 32.04 15.47 -14.11
C GLN A 195 31.07 15.52 -12.92
N LEU A 196 30.98 14.46 -12.12
CA LEU A 196 30.18 14.43 -10.89
C LEU A 196 30.68 15.47 -9.88
N SER A 197 31.99 15.66 -9.75
CA SER A 197 32.58 16.69 -8.90
C SER A 197 32.14 18.11 -9.33
N LYS A 198 32.19 18.39 -10.64
CA LYS A 198 31.72 19.67 -11.22
C LYS A 198 30.23 19.90 -10.98
N LEU A 199 29.38 18.90 -11.25
CA LEU A 199 27.93 18.98 -11.01
C LEU A 199 27.60 19.22 -9.52
N ASN A 200 28.32 18.55 -8.60
CA ASN A 200 28.16 18.80 -7.16
C ASN A 200 28.54 20.23 -6.77
N SER A 201 29.53 20.85 -7.41
CA SER A 201 29.86 22.27 -7.19
C SER A 201 28.73 23.19 -7.67
N GLU A 202 28.15 22.90 -8.84
CA GLU A 202 27.05 23.68 -9.42
C GLU A 202 25.77 23.58 -8.58
N ILE A 203 25.41 22.37 -8.12
CA ILE A 203 24.28 22.13 -7.19
C ILE A 203 24.45 22.92 -5.88
N ASN A 204 25.66 22.96 -5.32
CA ASN A 204 25.93 23.74 -4.10
C ASN A 204 25.81 25.26 -4.34
N GLY A 205 26.20 25.75 -5.53
CA GLY A 205 25.96 27.14 -5.94
C GLY A 205 24.47 27.48 -5.98
N MET A 206 23.68 26.69 -6.74
CA MET A 206 22.22 26.86 -6.85
C MET A 206 21.52 26.80 -5.49
N LYS A 207 21.97 25.93 -4.58
CA LYS A 207 21.42 25.79 -3.22
C LYS A 207 21.57 27.06 -2.38
N GLU A 208 22.71 27.75 -2.47
CA GLU A 208 22.91 29.03 -1.79
C GLU A 208 22.16 30.19 -2.49
N GLU A 209 21.87 30.10 -3.79
CA GLU A 209 20.97 31.04 -4.48
C GLU A 209 19.51 30.88 -4.07
N ILE A 210 18.99 29.64 -4.03
CA ILE A 210 17.66 29.31 -3.51
C ILE A 210 17.49 29.85 -2.09
N LYS A 211 18.51 29.69 -1.23
CA LYS A 211 18.53 30.24 0.14
C LYS A 211 18.47 31.77 0.18
N LYS A 212 19.20 32.48 -0.71
CA LYS A 212 19.10 33.94 -0.86
C LYS A 212 17.70 34.38 -1.33
N LEU A 213 17.10 33.66 -2.27
CA LEU A 213 15.75 33.94 -2.78
C LEU A 213 14.68 33.70 -1.70
N ASN A 214 14.77 32.59 -0.95
CA ASN A 214 13.84 32.29 0.13
C ASN A 214 13.88 33.35 1.25
N ASN A 215 15.07 33.87 1.58
CA ASN A 215 15.20 35.00 2.51
C ASN A 215 14.53 36.29 1.99
N LYS A 216 14.61 36.58 0.68
CA LYS A 216 13.89 37.72 0.08
C LYS A 216 12.37 37.51 0.15
N PHE A 217 11.89 36.32 -0.20
CA PHE A 217 10.47 35.96 -0.17
C PHE A 217 9.89 36.11 1.26
N ASN A 218 10.60 35.62 2.28
CA ASN A 218 10.19 35.78 3.67
C ASN A 218 10.10 37.27 4.09
N ASN A 219 11.04 38.12 3.65
CA ASN A 219 10.97 39.56 3.91
C ASN A 219 9.75 40.21 3.23
N GLN A 220 9.46 39.83 1.98
CA GLN A 220 8.27 40.35 1.26
C GLN A 220 6.96 39.90 1.91
N ASN A 221 6.88 38.67 2.43
CA ASN A 221 5.72 38.21 3.20
C ASN A 221 5.52 39.00 4.51
N LEU A 222 6.62 39.40 5.17
CA LEU A 222 6.57 40.30 6.34
C LEU A 222 6.15 41.73 5.98
N GLU A 223 6.33 42.18 4.73
CA GLU A 223 5.82 43.46 4.24
C GLU A 223 4.32 43.37 3.89
N ILE A 224 3.89 42.31 3.20
CA ILE A 224 2.47 42.01 2.95
C ILE A 224 1.69 41.93 4.28
N SER A 225 2.23 41.26 5.29
CA SER A 225 1.59 41.19 6.61
C SER A 225 1.40 42.55 7.30
N LYS A 226 2.22 43.57 6.97
CA LYS A 226 2.02 44.95 7.46
C LYS A 226 0.94 45.68 6.66
N ILE A 227 0.92 45.48 5.34
CA ILE A 227 -0.11 46.06 4.45
C ILE A 227 -1.50 45.58 4.87
N ASN A 228 -1.68 44.28 5.08
CA ASN A 228 -2.95 43.70 5.51
C ASN A 228 -3.44 44.30 6.85
N GLY A 229 -2.52 44.62 7.78
CA GLY A 229 -2.85 45.30 9.04
C GLY A 229 -3.26 46.77 8.85
N ILE A 230 -2.77 47.44 7.79
CA ILE A 230 -3.20 48.80 7.42
C ILE A 230 -4.58 48.75 6.75
N GLU A 231 -4.86 47.78 5.89
CA GLU A 231 -6.18 47.59 5.28
C GLU A 231 -7.28 47.38 6.33
N GLU A 232 -7.00 46.58 7.37
CA GLU A 232 -7.95 46.34 8.46
C GLU A 232 -8.23 47.60 9.29
N ASN A 233 -7.21 48.42 9.57
CA ASN A 233 -7.41 49.74 10.19
C ASN A 233 -8.26 50.68 9.32
N ILE A 234 -8.07 50.65 7.99
CA ILE A 234 -8.86 51.44 7.04
C ILE A 234 -10.34 51.01 7.04
N ARG A 235 -10.63 49.70 7.13
CA ARG A 235 -12.01 49.19 7.29
C ARG A 235 -12.65 49.73 8.56
N GLN A 236 -11.97 49.63 9.69
CA GLN A 236 -12.48 50.11 10.98
C GLN A 236 -12.73 51.63 10.98
N TRP A 237 -11.90 52.43 10.31
CA TRP A 237 -12.16 53.86 10.12
C TRP A 237 -13.34 54.14 9.20
N ASN A 238 -13.53 53.37 8.12
CA ASN A 238 -14.70 53.48 7.25
C ASN A 238 -16.00 53.13 7.98
N ASP A 239 -15.99 52.10 8.82
CA ASP A 239 -17.14 51.73 9.66
C ASP A 239 -17.46 52.84 10.68
N GLN A 240 -16.44 53.44 11.31
CA GLN A 240 -16.63 54.61 12.20
C GLN A 240 -17.22 55.81 11.46
N LEU A 241 -16.72 56.14 10.27
CA LEU A 241 -17.27 57.20 9.41
C LEU A 241 -18.73 56.92 9.02
N SER A 242 -19.07 55.65 8.75
CA SER A 242 -20.44 55.22 8.48
C SER A 242 -21.37 55.48 9.68
N GLN A 243 -20.93 55.16 10.92
CA GLN A 243 -21.70 55.47 12.13
C GLN A 243 -21.88 56.97 12.34
N TYR A 244 -20.83 57.79 12.20
CA TYR A 244 -20.95 59.25 12.32
C TYR A 244 -21.90 59.85 11.27
N ASN A 245 -21.92 59.32 10.04
CA ASN A 245 -22.89 59.75 9.03
C ASN A 245 -24.34 59.40 9.41
N LEU A 246 -24.58 58.24 10.04
CA LEU A 246 -25.90 57.89 10.59
C LEU A 246 -26.32 58.82 11.74
N GLU A 247 -25.38 59.20 12.61
CA GLU A 247 -25.63 60.18 13.69
C GLU A 247 -25.96 61.57 13.12
N ILE A 248 -25.22 62.04 12.11
CA ILE A 248 -25.47 63.32 11.41
C ILE A 248 -26.88 63.33 10.79
N ASN A 249 -27.24 62.30 10.01
CA ASN A 249 -28.59 62.17 9.43
C ASN A 249 -29.68 62.19 10.53
N GLY A 250 -29.41 61.54 11.67
CA GLY A 250 -30.29 61.54 12.85
C GLY A 250 -30.33 62.85 13.65
N ILE A 251 -29.42 63.81 13.38
CA ILE A 251 -29.44 65.19 13.88
C ILE A 251 -30.16 66.10 12.90
N GLU A 252 -29.92 65.97 11.59
CA GLU A 252 -30.60 66.74 10.54
C GLU A 252 -32.13 66.57 10.59
N GLU A 253 -32.62 65.34 10.73
CA GLU A 253 -34.05 65.06 10.87
C GLU A 253 -34.64 65.65 12.17
N LYS A 254 -33.87 65.74 13.26
CA LYS A 254 -34.30 66.45 14.49
C LYS A 254 -34.36 67.97 14.28
N ILE A 255 -33.40 68.55 13.55
CA ILE A 255 -33.38 69.98 13.20
C ILE A 255 -34.60 70.31 12.33
N ARG A 256 -34.90 69.47 11.33
CA ARG A 256 -36.10 69.57 10.49
C ARG A 256 -37.38 69.56 11.33
N GLN A 257 -37.57 68.57 12.19
CA GLN A 257 -38.73 68.49 13.09
C GLN A 257 -38.84 69.67 14.06
N MET A 258 -37.71 70.31 14.42
CA MET A 258 -37.70 71.53 15.23
C MET A 258 -38.11 72.76 14.41
N ASN A 259 -37.64 72.89 13.18
CA ASN A 259 -38.05 73.94 12.24
C ASN A 259 -39.55 73.84 11.90
N ASP A 260 -40.08 72.64 11.68
CA ASP A 260 -41.51 72.43 11.44
C ASP A 260 -42.36 72.86 12.65
N LYS A 261 -41.90 72.61 13.88
CA LYS A 261 -42.55 73.14 15.11
C LYS A 261 -42.47 74.66 15.19
N PHE A 262 -41.31 75.25 14.93
CA PHE A 262 -41.12 76.71 14.94
C PHE A 262 -42.00 77.41 13.89
N ASN A 263 -42.11 76.85 12.68
CA ASN A 263 -43.00 77.34 11.63
C ASN A 263 -44.48 77.29 12.06
N ASN A 264 -44.92 76.20 12.70
CA ASN A 264 -46.27 76.10 13.25
C ASN A 264 -46.52 77.14 14.37
N GLN A 265 -45.57 77.35 15.27
CA GLN A 265 -45.66 78.38 16.31
C GLN A 265 -45.73 79.80 15.72
N ASN A 266 -44.96 80.09 14.66
CA ASN A 266 -45.05 81.37 13.95
C ASN A 266 -46.43 81.57 13.27
N LEU A 267 -47.04 80.50 12.76
CA LEU A 267 -48.42 80.55 12.24
C LEU A 267 -49.47 80.82 13.35
N GLU A 268 -49.23 80.36 14.58
CA GLU A 268 -50.08 80.69 15.73
C GLU A 268 -49.88 82.15 16.19
N ILE A 269 -48.63 82.62 16.27
CA ILE A 269 -48.31 84.02 16.57
C ILE A 269 -48.96 84.97 15.55
N ASN A 270 -48.90 84.65 14.26
CA ASN A 270 -49.53 85.46 13.20
C ASN A 270 -51.06 85.51 13.33
N LYS A 271 -51.72 84.44 13.79
CA LYS A 271 -53.17 84.45 14.10
C LYS A 271 -53.48 85.36 15.29
N ILE A 272 -52.68 85.26 16.36
CA ILE A 272 -52.83 86.10 17.56
C ILE A 272 -52.66 87.58 17.20
N PHE A 273 -51.69 87.92 16.35
CA PHE A 273 -51.47 89.29 15.88
C PHE A 273 -52.65 89.83 15.03
N GLY A 274 -53.28 88.98 14.21
CA GLY A 274 -54.53 89.31 13.52
C GLY A 274 -55.69 89.59 14.49
N MET A 275 -55.88 88.72 15.49
CA MET A 275 -56.89 88.91 16.55
C MET A 275 -56.62 90.17 17.38
N GLU A 276 -55.36 90.54 17.60
CA GLU A 276 -55.01 91.79 18.27
C GLU A 276 -55.44 93.02 17.45
N GLN A 277 -55.22 93.01 16.13
CA GLN A 277 -55.68 94.09 15.25
C GLN A 277 -57.21 94.22 15.25
N GLU A 278 -57.95 93.12 15.21
CA GLU A 278 -59.42 93.13 15.35
C GLU A 278 -59.86 93.73 16.70
N LEU A 279 -59.20 93.37 17.80
CA LEU A 279 -59.47 93.93 19.13
C LEU A 279 -59.10 95.41 19.24
N GLN A 280 -58.06 95.88 18.53
CA GLN A 280 -57.72 97.31 18.45
C GLN A 280 -58.78 98.10 17.66
N ILE A 281 -59.33 97.54 16.58
CA ILE A 281 -60.46 98.12 15.83
C ILE A 281 -61.71 98.20 16.73
N GLN A 282 -62.08 97.10 17.39
CA GLN A 282 -63.23 97.08 18.31
C GLN A 282 -63.08 98.09 19.46
N ARG A 283 -61.88 98.24 20.03
CA ARG A 283 -61.57 99.29 21.03
C ARG A 283 -61.77 100.70 20.46
N SER A 284 -61.35 100.94 19.21
CA SER A 284 -61.54 102.23 18.54
C SER A 284 -63.03 102.55 18.36
N ASP A 285 -63.85 101.57 17.97
CA ASP A 285 -65.30 101.77 17.80
C ASP A 285 -66.04 101.95 19.14
N ILE A 286 -65.65 101.21 20.18
CA ILE A 286 -66.14 101.44 21.55
C ILE A 286 -65.77 102.85 22.02
N GLN A 287 -64.55 103.34 21.74
CA GLN A 287 -64.14 104.70 22.10
C GLN A 287 -64.98 105.77 21.39
N LYS A 288 -65.35 105.57 20.10
CA LYS A 288 -66.28 106.46 19.38
C LYS A 288 -67.66 106.48 20.01
N LEU A 289 -68.20 105.32 20.40
CA LEU A 289 -69.50 105.21 21.07
C LEU A 289 -69.51 105.88 22.46
N ILE A 290 -68.40 105.80 23.20
CA ILE A 290 -68.23 106.54 24.47
C ILE A 290 -68.29 108.05 24.21
N THR A 291 -67.53 108.57 23.26
CA THR A 291 -67.55 110.00 22.89
C THR A 291 -68.95 110.47 22.46
N GLN A 292 -69.68 109.66 21.67
CA GLN A 292 -71.06 110.00 21.28
C GLN A 292 -72.02 110.08 22.48
N ASN A 293 -71.88 109.20 23.47
CA ASN A 293 -72.67 109.26 24.70
C ASN A 293 -72.27 110.43 25.62
N VAL A 294 -70.99 110.83 25.66
CA VAL A 294 -70.55 112.04 26.37
C VAL A 294 -71.21 113.28 25.78
N ASN A 295 -71.12 113.47 24.46
CA ASN A 295 -71.75 114.61 23.77
C ASN A 295 -73.28 114.64 23.98
N LYS A 296 -73.93 113.48 24.13
CA LYS A 296 -75.36 113.40 24.45
C LYS A 296 -75.67 113.90 25.87
N ASN A 297 -74.85 113.54 26.85
CA ASN A 297 -74.98 114.04 28.22
C ASN A 297 -74.71 115.55 28.33
N GLU A 298 -73.91 116.13 27.44
CA GLU A 298 -73.72 117.60 27.38
C GLU A 298 -75.01 118.32 26.91
N ILE A 299 -75.71 117.77 25.91
CA ILE A 299 -77.01 118.28 25.44
C ILE A 299 -78.06 118.21 26.56
N ASP A 300 -78.15 117.10 27.29
CA ASP A 300 -79.09 116.96 28.41
C ASP A 300 -78.77 117.90 29.59
N ASN A 301 -77.50 118.30 29.77
CA ASN A 301 -77.13 119.33 30.74
C ASN A 301 -77.48 120.75 30.26
N GLN A 302 -77.35 121.07 28.97
CA GLN A 302 -77.78 122.38 28.43
C GLN A 302 -79.29 122.57 28.60
N ASN A 303 -80.09 121.57 28.22
CA ASN A 303 -81.56 121.57 28.42
C ASN A 303 -81.97 121.83 29.88
N LYS A 304 -81.13 121.43 30.83
CA LYS A 304 -81.34 121.62 32.28
C LYS A 304 -80.94 123.02 32.76
N GLN A 305 -80.01 123.68 32.07
CA GLN A 305 -79.60 125.06 32.37
C GLN A 305 -80.65 126.06 31.88
N ASP A 306 -81.18 125.87 30.67
CA ASP A 306 -82.22 126.72 30.08
C ASP A 306 -83.51 126.70 30.93
N MET A 307 -83.86 125.54 31.49
CA MET A 307 -84.99 125.36 32.41
C MET A 307 -84.84 126.18 33.71
N LEU A 308 -83.62 126.23 34.28
CA LEU A 308 -83.32 127.05 35.46
C LEU A 308 -83.41 128.55 35.15
N GLN A 309 -83.03 128.96 33.94
CA GLN A 309 -83.13 130.35 33.51
C GLN A 309 -84.60 130.81 33.43
N VAL A 310 -85.49 130.00 32.84
CA VAL A 310 -86.94 130.25 32.83
C VAL A 310 -87.51 130.31 34.26
N GLN A 311 -87.07 129.41 35.15
CA GLN A 311 -87.51 129.39 36.55
C GLN A 311 -87.14 130.68 37.30
N SER A 312 -85.96 131.27 37.01
CA SER A 312 -85.52 132.54 37.60
C SER A 312 -86.37 133.74 37.15
N MET A 313 -86.78 133.79 35.88
CA MET A 313 -87.67 134.83 35.36
C MET A 313 -89.05 134.78 36.03
N LEU A 314 -89.60 133.57 36.21
CA LEU A 314 -90.91 133.39 36.83
C LEU A 314 -90.93 133.86 38.30
N GLN A 315 -89.83 133.68 39.04
CA GLN A 315 -89.68 134.18 40.41
C GLN A 315 -89.61 135.72 40.48
N ALA A 316 -89.03 136.38 39.49
CA ALA A 316 -89.00 137.85 39.42
C ALA A 316 -90.40 138.45 39.19
N GLU A 317 -91.22 137.82 38.35
CA GLU A 317 -92.62 138.24 38.11
C GLU A 317 -93.48 138.12 39.38
N ILE A 318 -93.31 137.02 40.13
CA ILE A 318 -93.99 136.78 41.41
C ILE A 318 -93.59 137.82 42.46
N LEU A 319 -92.33 138.27 42.49
CA LEU A 319 -91.87 139.32 43.41
C LEU A 319 -92.52 140.67 43.09
N LYS A 320 -92.79 140.94 41.81
CA LYS A 320 -93.45 142.16 41.32
C LYS A 320 -94.90 142.24 41.78
N LEU A 321 -95.67 141.18 41.53
CA LEU A 321 -97.09 141.08 41.88
C LEU A 321 -97.32 141.08 43.41
N ASN A 322 -96.40 140.53 44.21
CA ASN A 322 -96.52 140.57 45.67
C ASN A 322 -96.43 141.99 46.25
N ASN A 323 -95.74 142.92 45.59
CA ASN A 323 -95.67 144.32 46.05
C ASN A 323 -96.98 145.08 45.78
N GLU A 324 -97.64 144.86 44.65
CA GLU A 324 -98.96 145.45 44.36
C GLU A 324 -100.05 144.92 45.32
N VAL A 325 -99.89 143.68 45.82
CA VAL A 325 -100.79 143.07 46.81
C VAL A 325 -100.53 143.55 48.25
N GLN A 326 -99.35 144.14 48.55
CA GLN A 326 -99.05 144.73 49.86
C GLN A 326 -99.83 146.04 50.08
N ASP A 327 -99.80 146.97 49.12
CA ASP A 327 -100.40 148.31 49.31
C ASP A 327 -101.93 148.29 49.44
N LEU A 328 -102.61 147.30 48.84
CA LEU A 328 -104.07 147.13 48.95
C LEU A 328 -104.53 146.45 50.25
N LYS A 329 -103.61 145.96 51.11
CA LYS A 329 -103.94 145.21 52.34
C LYS A 329 -103.79 145.99 53.65
N LYS A 330 -104.00 147.31 53.62
CA LYS A 330 -104.07 148.16 54.83
C LYS A 330 -105.49 148.49 55.34
N ILE A 331 -106.54 147.84 54.81
CA ILE A 331 -107.90 147.95 55.36
C ILE A 331 -108.50 146.55 55.61
N LYS A 332 -108.73 146.27 56.91
CA LYS A 332 -109.51 145.18 57.53
C LYS A 332 -109.14 143.72 57.22
N GLU A 333 -108.56 143.10 58.24
CA GLU A 333 -108.84 141.70 58.62
C GLU A 333 -110.28 141.57 59.15
N PHE A 334 -110.91 140.40 58.96
CA PHE A 334 -111.68 139.68 60.00
C PHE A 334 -112.00 138.23 59.57
N ASN A 335 -111.39 137.22 60.24
CA ASN A 335 -111.87 135.83 60.40
C ASN A 335 -112.06 134.88 59.17
N ILE A 336 -112.03 133.53 59.27
CA ILE A 336 -111.29 132.59 60.16
C ILE A 336 -111.34 131.12 59.61
N GLN A 337 -110.28 130.32 59.85
CA GLN A 337 -110.14 128.83 59.94
C GLN A 337 -110.76 127.78 58.97
N SER A 338 -110.13 126.57 59.03
CA SER A 338 -110.64 125.19 58.78
C SER A 338 -110.61 124.63 57.33
N GLU A 339 -110.32 123.33 57.02
CA GLU A 339 -109.86 122.12 57.77
C GLU A 339 -109.57 120.92 56.78
N PHE A 340 -108.91 119.82 57.23
CA PHE A 340 -108.57 118.50 56.60
C PHE A 340 -107.52 118.46 55.44
N GLN A 341 -106.61 117.49 55.17
CA GLN A 341 -106.04 116.18 55.69
C GLN A 341 -106.14 114.92 54.76
N ARG A 342 -105.03 114.12 54.66
CA ARG A 342 -104.88 112.64 54.33
C ARG A 342 -104.95 112.14 52.83
N ILE A 343 -104.38 110.99 52.30
CA ILE A 343 -103.43 109.86 52.69
C ILE A 343 -102.94 108.91 51.49
N GLU A 344 -101.95 107.99 51.69
CA GLU A 344 -101.67 106.63 51.04
C GLU A 344 -100.32 106.32 50.23
N GLN A 345 -100.00 105.03 49.88
CA GLN A 345 -98.61 104.44 49.79
C GLN A 345 -98.43 102.96 49.15
N LYS A 346 -97.18 102.43 48.79
CA LYS A 346 -96.62 100.96 48.64
C LYS A 346 -96.43 100.25 47.20
N ILE A 347 -95.70 99.12 46.79
CA ILE A 347 -94.60 98.12 47.24
C ILE A 347 -94.02 97.02 46.16
N GLU A 348 -92.70 96.59 46.21
CA GLU A 348 -91.88 95.27 45.98
C GLU A 348 -91.64 94.24 44.73
N ASN A 349 -90.42 93.55 44.71
CA ASN A 349 -89.94 92.11 44.34
C ASN A 349 -89.21 91.54 43.01
N ILE A 350 -88.62 90.28 42.99
CA ILE A 350 -87.36 89.71 42.27
C ILE A 350 -87.31 88.12 41.97
N ASP A 351 -86.45 87.48 41.07
CA ASP A 351 -85.60 86.15 41.19
C ASP A 351 -84.79 85.41 39.97
N LEU A 352 -84.18 84.15 40.10
CA LEU A 352 -82.95 83.50 39.38
C LEU A 352 -82.70 81.89 39.11
N GLU A 353 -81.55 81.41 38.46
CA GLU A 353 -80.59 80.15 38.59
C GLU A 353 -80.41 78.74 37.74
N GLN A 354 -79.13 78.19 37.57
CA GLN A 354 -78.43 76.78 37.47
C GLN A 354 -77.93 75.86 36.21
N GLN A 355 -77.26 74.63 36.37
CA GLN A 355 -76.25 73.90 35.43
C GLN A 355 -75.85 72.31 35.56
N ASN A 356 -74.86 71.67 34.80
CA ASN A 356 -73.99 70.34 34.91
C ASN A 356 -74.01 69.18 33.75
N LEU A 357 -73.24 68.04 33.49
CA LEU A 357 -71.85 67.30 33.53
C LEU A 357 -71.83 65.86 32.72
N ILE A 358 -70.96 64.76 32.51
CA ILE A 358 -69.61 64.03 32.80
C ILE A 358 -69.43 62.61 31.96
N LYS A 359 -68.49 61.57 31.73
CA LYS A 359 -67.04 60.91 31.80
C LYS A 359 -66.92 59.50 30.96
N LYS A 360 -65.95 58.50 30.72
CA LYS A 360 -64.47 57.99 30.87
C LYS A 360 -63.96 56.79 29.86
N SER A 361 -62.90 55.91 30.10
CA SER A 361 -62.10 54.95 29.14
C SER A 361 -61.28 53.63 29.68
N SER A 362 -60.56 52.73 28.87
CA SER A 362 -59.85 51.36 29.20
C SER A 362 -58.62 50.73 28.30
N LEU A 363 -58.04 49.45 28.45
CA LEU A 363 -56.60 48.98 28.02
C LEU A 363 -56.04 47.44 28.00
N ILE A 364 -54.79 47.12 27.44
CA ILE A 364 -53.66 46.06 27.73
C ILE A 364 -53.21 44.84 26.78
N LEU A 365 -51.90 44.37 26.81
CA LEU A 365 -51.20 43.33 25.91
C LEU A 365 -49.85 42.62 26.45
N PRO A 366 -49.38 41.39 26.02
CA PRO A 366 -48.14 40.61 26.49
C PRO A 366 -47.10 39.96 25.44
N SER A 367 -45.97 39.25 25.79
CA SER A 367 -44.90 38.65 24.84
C SER A 367 -43.98 37.37 25.27
N PRO A 368 -42.69 37.08 24.83
CA PRO A 368 -42.10 35.71 24.45
C PRO A 368 -40.76 35.29 25.21
N PRO A 369 -39.60 34.68 24.73
CA PRO A 369 -39.09 33.86 23.54
C PRO A 369 -38.02 32.68 23.84
N LYS A 370 -37.25 32.14 22.81
CA LYS A 370 -35.85 31.48 22.77
C LYS A 370 -35.57 29.98 22.27
N PRO A 371 -34.31 29.59 21.86
CA PRO A 371 -33.94 28.48 20.90
C PRO A 371 -32.83 27.49 21.42
N PRO A 372 -31.72 27.09 20.70
CA PRO A 372 -31.50 26.40 19.40
C PRO A 372 -30.89 24.96 19.58
N GLN A 373 -30.46 24.26 18.50
CA GLN A 373 -29.59 23.06 18.58
C GLN A 373 -28.58 22.96 17.41
N ASP A 374 -27.29 22.76 17.75
CA ASP A 374 -26.22 22.39 16.82
C ASP A 374 -26.07 20.86 16.73
N VAL A 375 -25.73 20.33 15.54
CA VAL A 375 -25.35 18.93 15.34
C VAL A 375 -24.02 18.87 14.61
N ILE A 376 -22.99 18.33 15.26
CA ILE A 376 -21.68 18.12 14.65
C ILE A 376 -21.77 16.91 13.71
N ASN A 377 -21.96 17.17 12.42
CA ASN A 377 -21.93 16.16 11.38
C ASN A 377 -20.47 15.73 11.11
N PHE A 378 -20.20 14.42 11.07
CA PHE A 378 -18.95 13.89 10.51
C PHE A 378 -19.07 13.91 8.98
N GLY A 379 -18.86 15.11 8.42
CA GLY A 379 -19.38 15.51 7.12
C GLY A 379 -18.92 14.72 5.91
N ASP A 380 -19.71 14.85 4.85
CA ASP A 380 -19.58 14.17 3.57
C ASP A 380 -18.24 14.48 2.87
N THR A 381 -17.28 13.57 2.99
CA THR A 381 -16.04 13.62 2.22
C THR A 381 -16.27 13.11 0.79
N ILE A 382 -15.43 13.55 -0.16
CA ILE A 382 -15.45 13.02 -1.54
C ILE A 382 -15.42 11.49 -1.54
N ILE A 383 -14.54 10.85 -0.75
CA ILE A 383 -14.44 9.37 -0.74
C ILE A 383 -15.72 8.73 -0.18
N SER A 384 -16.35 9.31 0.84
CA SER A 384 -17.63 8.78 1.36
C SER A 384 -18.78 9.00 0.37
N SER A 385 -18.81 10.13 -0.34
CA SER A 385 -19.74 10.39 -1.46
C SER A 385 -19.57 9.38 -2.59
N LEU A 386 -18.34 9.20 -3.09
CA LEU A 386 -18.00 8.22 -4.11
C LEU A 386 -18.40 6.80 -3.68
N TYR A 387 -18.12 6.40 -2.45
CA TYR A 387 -18.56 5.09 -1.92
C TYR A 387 -20.08 4.97 -1.86
N ASN A 388 -20.78 6.02 -1.41
CA ASN A 388 -22.25 6.08 -1.36
C ASN A 388 -22.91 6.02 -2.75
N LYS A 389 -22.18 6.39 -3.82
CA LYS A 389 -22.65 6.30 -5.21
C LYS A 389 -22.23 5.01 -5.91
N THR A 390 -21.09 4.44 -5.55
CA THR A 390 -20.51 3.27 -6.23
C THR A 390 -20.53 2.01 -5.36
N CYS A 391 -19.50 1.77 -4.56
CA CYS A 391 -19.23 0.49 -3.93
C CYS A 391 -20.23 0.08 -2.82
N ARG A 392 -20.97 1.04 -2.23
CA ARG A 392 -22.02 0.77 -1.23
C ARG A 392 -23.39 0.45 -1.85
N GLN A 393 -23.65 0.84 -3.09
CA GLN A 393 -24.92 0.55 -3.79
C GLN A 393 -24.92 -0.81 -4.50
N ARG A 394 -23.76 -1.26 -4.98
CA ARG A 394 -23.64 -2.52 -5.73
C ARG A 394 -23.90 -3.73 -4.85
N PHE A 395 -24.85 -4.57 -5.24
CA PHE A 395 -24.93 -5.94 -4.73
C PHE A 395 -23.71 -6.73 -5.21
N VAL A 396 -22.93 -7.27 -4.27
CA VAL A 396 -21.72 -8.06 -4.53
C VAL A 396 -21.73 -9.24 -3.57
N GLU A 397 -21.37 -10.44 -4.06
CA GLU A 397 -21.28 -11.62 -3.19
C GLU A 397 -20.29 -11.38 -2.03
N PRO A 398 -20.53 -11.93 -0.82
CA PRO A 398 -19.70 -11.64 0.34
C PRO A 398 -18.19 -11.86 0.15
N LEU A 399 -17.81 -12.84 -0.69
CA LEU A 399 -16.41 -13.20 -0.95
C LEU A 399 -15.66 -12.22 -1.89
N TYR A 400 -16.38 -11.31 -2.56
CA TYR A 400 -15.84 -10.23 -3.41
C TYR A 400 -16.14 -8.82 -2.86
N ARG A 401 -16.78 -8.70 -1.68
CA ARG A 401 -17.14 -7.41 -1.09
C ARG A 401 -15.92 -6.60 -0.64
N LEU A 402 -14.92 -7.27 -0.06
CA LEU A 402 -13.69 -6.64 0.41
C LEU A 402 -12.90 -6.03 -0.75
N PHE A 403 -12.33 -4.83 -0.56
CA PHE A 403 -11.43 -4.21 -1.54
C PHE A 403 -10.16 -5.02 -1.76
N VAL A 404 -9.62 -5.59 -0.67
CA VAL A 404 -8.53 -6.57 -0.68
C VAL A 404 -8.88 -7.71 0.30
N SER A 405 -8.84 -8.96 -0.17
CA SER A 405 -9.11 -10.12 0.70
C SER A 405 -7.97 -10.43 1.67
N ASP A 406 -8.27 -11.26 2.67
CA ASP A 406 -7.24 -12.01 3.41
C ASP A 406 -6.41 -12.91 2.49
N ILE A 407 -5.27 -13.40 3.01
CA ILE A 407 -4.34 -14.25 2.23
C ILE A 407 -4.99 -15.61 1.96
N LEU A 408 -5.15 -15.90 0.67
CA LEU A 408 -5.59 -17.18 0.13
C LEU A 408 -4.37 -18.03 -0.23
N SER A 409 -4.50 -19.36 -0.12
CA SER A 409 -3.39 -20.29 -0.27
C SER A 409 -2.97 -20.48 -1.73
N THR A 410 -1.87 -21.22 -1.96
CA THR A 410 -1.49 -21.66 -3.31
C THR A 410 -2.55 -22.58 -3.94
N ALA A 411 -3.38 -23.27 -3.15
CA ALA A 411 -4.45 -24.13 -3.67
C ALA A 411 -5.61 -23.28 -4.21
N ASP A 412 -6.03 -22.25 -3.47
CA ASP A 412 -7.06 -21.30 -3.91
C ASP A 412 -6.65 -20.56 -5.18
N LEU A 413 -5.39 -20.12 -5.25
CA LEU A 413 -4.78 -19.52 -6.44
C LEU A 413 -4.86 -20.47 -7.65
N ILE A 414 -4.44 -21.73 -7.49
CA ILE A 414 -4.50 -22.75 -8.54
C ILE A 414 -5.94 -23.01 -9.01
N GLN A 415 -6.89 -23.05 -8.08
CA GLN A 415 -8.32 -23.27 -8.36
C GLN A 415 -8.96 -22.09 -9.11
N GLU A 416 -8.79 -20.85 -8.62
CA GLU A 416 -9.47 -19.68 -9.19
C GLU A 416 -8.99 -19.33 -10.60
N TYR A 417 -7.71 -19.55 -10.90
CA TYR A 417 -7.15 -19.37 -12.24
C TYR A 417 -7.28 -20.62 -13.12
N GLY A 418 -8.03 -21.64 -12.67
CA GLY A 418 -8.35 -22.84 -13.44
C GLY A 418 -7.12 -23.62 -13.93
N MET A 419 -6.02 -23.59 -13.18
CA MET A 419 -4.74 -24.11 -13.64
C MET A 419 -4.76 -25.63 -13.61
N ASN A 420 -4.63 -26.28 -14.76
CA ASN A 420 -4.58 -27.75 -14.84
C ASN A 420 -3.16 -28.29 -15.06
N LYS A 421 -2.37 -27.68 -15.97
CA LYS A 421 -1.00 -28.11 -16.32
C LYS A 421 -0.04 -28.09 -15.12
N LEU A 422 0.75 -29.15 -14.95
CA LEU A 422 1.71 -29.31 -13.84
C LEU A 422 2.89 -28.32 -13.93
N GLU A 423 3.31 -27.97 -15.14
CA GLU A 423 4.40 -27.02 -15.41
C GLU A 423 4.08 -25.64 -14.83
N ILE A 424 2.91 -25.09 -15.16
CA ILE A 424 2.42 -23.78 -14.66
C ILE A 424 2.31 -23.79 -13.13
N LYS A 425 1.76 -24.86 -12.55
CA LYS A 425 1.69 -25.06 -11.09
C LYS A 425 3.08 -25.07 -10.43
N THR A 426 4.08 -25.63 -11.11
CA THR A 426 5.46 -25.73 -10.62
C THR A 426 6.18 -24.39 -10.73
N GLN A 427 6.06 -23.71 -11.87
CA GLN A 427 6.62 -22.39 -12.12
C GLN A 427 6.11 -21.37 -11.10
N LEU A 428 4.80 -21.28 -10.85
CA LEU A 428 4.24 -20.33 -9.88
C LEU A 428 4.68 -20.63 -8.44
N LYS A 429 4.85 -21.90 -8.06
CA LYS A 429 5.37 -22.33 -6.75
C LYS A 429 6.85 -21.98 -6.51
N GLN A 430 7.55 -21.44 -7.52
CA GLN A 430 8.88 -20.83 -7.34
C GLN A 430 8.78 -19.39 -6.82
N PHE A 431 7.75 -18.64 -7.23
CA PHE A 431 7.58 -17.21 -6.92
C PHE A 431 6.58 -16.94 -5.78
N LEU A 432 5.45 -17.65 -5.76
CA LEU A 432 4.28 -17.30 -4.95
C LEU A 432 3.95 -18.37 -3.90
N GLY A 433 3.57 -17.90 -2.71
CA GLY A 433 2.97 -18.73 -1.65
C GLY A 433 1.44 -18.75 -1.71
N GLY A 434 0.82 -17.73 -2.30
CA GLY A 434 -0.64 -17.58 -2.36
C GLY A 434 -1.05 -16.31 -3.10
N MET A 435 -2.23 -15.79 -2.78
CA MET A 435 -2.75 -14.54 -3.36
C MET A 435 -3.61 -13.75 -2.37
N ARG A 436 -3.94 -12.50 -2.70
CA ARG A 436 -5.15 -11.82 -2.21
C ARG A 436 -5.99 -11.39 -3.41
N ARG A 437 -7.31 -11.51 -3.31
CA ARG A 437 -8.23 -10.92 -4.29
C ARG A 437 -8.20 -9.40 -4.15
N SER A 438 -8.31 -8.68 -5.27
CA SER A 438 -8.77 -7.29 -5.29
C SER A 438 -10.24 -7.24 -5.72
N ARG A 439 -10.95 -6.15 -5.42
CA ARG A 439 -12.34 -5.98 -5.86
C ARG A 439 -12.41 -5.68 -7.35
N GLY A 440 -13.38 -6.27 -8.04
CA GLY A 440 -13.69 -5.99 -9.45
C GLY A 440 -14.50 -4.70 -9.61
N ASP A 441 -13.92 -3.56 -9.24
CA ASP A 441 -14.56 -2.23 -9.25
C ASP A 441 -13.94 -1.26 -10.27
N GLY A 442 -13.18 -1.75 -11.25
CA GLY A 442 -12.41 -0.92 -12.19
C GLY A 442 -11.13 -0.31 -11.62
N ASN A 443 -10.91 -0.33 -10.30
CA ASN A 443 -9.64 0.05 -9.67
C ASN A 443 -8.71 -1.16 -9.43
N CYS A 444 -9.05 -2.37 -9.91
CA CYS A 444 -8.36 -3.62 -9.53
C CYS A 444 -6.83 -3.62 -9.79
N PHE A 445 -6.36 -2.98 -10.86
CA PHE A 445 -4.93 -2.75 -11.11
C PHE A 445 -4.32 -1.87 -10.02
N TYR A 446 -4.83 -0.64 -9.87
CA TYR A 446 -4.34 0.34 -8.90
C TYR A 446 -4.37 -0.21 -7.47
N THR A 447 -5.42 -0.94 -7.12
CA THR A 447 -5.58 -1.69 -5.86
C THR A 447 -4.44 -2.68 -5.65
N SER A 448 -4.18 -3.52 -6.65
CA SER A 448 -3.17 -4.59 -6.57
C SER A 448 -1.74 -4.04 -6.47
N PHE A 449 -1.46 -2.90 -7.12
CA PHE A 449 -0.17 -2.21 -7.04
C PHE A 449 -0.02 -1.41 -5.74
N VAL A 450 -0.98 -0.52 -5.43
CA VAL A 450 -0.85 0.44 -4.32
C VAL A 450 -0.90 -0.24 -2.95
N PHE A 451 -1.63 -1.35 -2.80
CA PHE A 451 -1.61 -2.14 -1.57
C PHE A 451 -0.19 -2.62 -1.26
N GLN A 452 0.49 -3.25 -2.23
CA GLN A 452 1.85 -3.75 -2.06
C GLN A 452 2.86 -2.63 -1.83
N TYR A 453 2.73 -1.52 -2.58
CA TYR A 453 3.60 -0.36 -2.43
C TYR A 453 3.45 0.31 -1.05
N LEU A 454 2.24 0.68 -0.64
CA LEU A 454 2.02 1.35 0.63
C LEU A 454 2.26 0.43 1.83
N ASP A 455 2.01 -0.88 1.72
CA ASP A 455 2.37 -1.85 2.76
C ASP A 455 3.88 -1.78 3.05
N PHE A 456 4.70 -1.92 2.01
CA PHE A 456 6.15 -1.79 2.13
C PHE A 456 6.56 -0.41 2.68
N MET A 457 6.03 0.67 2.10
CA MET A 457 6.41 2.03 2.49
C MET A 457 5.97 2.42 3.91
N ILE A 458 4.90 1.83 4.46
CA ILE A 458 4.38 2.10 5.81
C ILE A 458 4.94 1.12 6.85
N ASN A 459 5.16 -0.16 6.51
CA ASN A 459 5.55 -1.20 7.45
C ASN A 459 7.04 -1.60 7.43
N MET A 460 7.75 -1.43 6.30
CA MET A 460 9.08 -2.05 6.09
C MET A 460 10.25 -1.08 5.90
N THR A 461 10.02 0.08 5.28
CA THR A 461 11.05 1.12 5.01
C THR A 461 11.71 1.73 6.26
N LYS A 462 12.83 2.44 6.06
CA LYS A 462 13.44 3.35 7.05
C LYS A 462 12.64 4.66 7.22
N LYS A 463 12.98 5.48 8.23
CA LYS A 463 12.23 6.71 8.53
C LYS A 463 12.32 7.72 7.37
N GLU A 464 13.49 7.77 6.73
CA GLU A 464 13.90 8.71 5.68
C GLU A 464 13.06 8.47 4.41
N GLN A 465 13.05 7.24 3.90
CA GLN A 465 12.21 6.79 2.78
C GLN A 465 10.71 7.03 3.01
N PHE A 466 10.24 6.95 4.26
CA PHE A 466 8.86 7.30 4.58
C PHE A 466 8.61 8.83 4.52
N GLN A 467 9.58 9.66 4.90
CA GLN A 467 9.46 11.12 4.71
C GLN A 467 9.53 11.50 3.23
N GLU A 468 10.29 10.78 2.41
CA GLU A 468 10.30 10.94 0.95
C GLU A 468 8.93 10.65 0.35
N LEU A 469 8.23 9.58 0.79
CA LEU A 469 6.83 9.33 0.42
C LEU A 469 5.90 10.48 0.85
N ILE A 470 6.02 10.98 2.08
CA ILE A 470 5.19 12.12 2.52
C ILE A 470 5.45 13.38 1.67
N GLN A 471 6.71 13.67 1.31
CA GLN A 471 7.05 14.78 0.41
C GLN A 471 6.54 14.57 -1.02
N LEU A 472 6.51 13.33 -1.52
CA LEU A 472 5.90 13.00 -2.81
C LEU A 472 4.39 13.28 -2.78
N ILE A 473 3.69 12.79 -1.75
CA ILE A 473 2.25 13.00 -1.54
C ILE A 473 1.91 14.50 -1.44
N GLN A 474 2.71 15.27 -0.70
CA GLN A 474 2.54 16.73 -0.55
C GLN A 474 2.64 17.51 -1.87
N ARG A 475 3.32 16.97 -2.89
CA ARG A 475 3.54 17.62 -4.20
C ARG A 475 2.58 17.17 -5.30
N LEU A 476 1.70 16.19 -5.04
CA LEU A 476 0.67 15.74 -5.97
C LEU A 476 -0.61 16.59 -5.82
N PRO A 477 -1.41 16.79 -6.89
CA PRO A 477 -2.61 17.62 -6.79
C PRO A 477 -3.77 16.95 -6.02
N PHE A 478 -3.90 15.61 -6.08
CA PHE A 478 -4.99 14.81 -5.49
C PHE A 478 -6.37 15.01 -6.15
N GLU A 479 -6.37 15.35 -7.44
CA GLU A 479 -7.56 15.45 -8.28
C GLU A 479 -8.25 14.09 -8.48
N ILE A 480 -9.58 14.10 -8.55
CA ILE A 480 -10.39 12.96 -8.97
C ILE A 480 -11.72 13.43 -9.57
N PHE A 481 -12.22 12.71 -10.57
CA PHE A 481 -13.45 13.02 -11.29
C PHE A 481 -14.42 11.83 -11.24
N PHE A 482 -15.71 12.08 -11.12
CA PHE A 482 -16.77 11.07 -11.18
C PHE A 482 -18.06 11.70 -11.67
N GLU A 483 -18.63 11.16 -12.75
CA GLU A 483 -19.82 11.72 -13.42
C GLU A 483 -19.66 13.24 -13.64
N ASP A 484 -20.72 14.03 -13.43
CA ASP A 484 -20.70 15.50 -13.55
C ASP A 484 -20.30 16.21 -12.23
N GLU A 485 -19.67 15.53 -11.26
CA GLU A 485 -19.32 16.14 -9.98
C GLU A 485 -18.19 17.17 -10.09
N GLN A 486 -18.44 18.37 -9.58
CA GLN A 486 -17.46 19.46 -9.52
C GLN A 486 -16.90 19.58 -8.10
N TYR A 487 -15.62 19.25 -7.97
CA TYR A 487 -14.83 19.44 -6.75
C TYR A 487 -13.91 20.66 -6.92
N ASN A 488 -13.64 21.38 -5.83
CA ASN A 488 -12.73 22.52 -5.83
C ASN A 488 -11.36 22.17 -5.23
N GLN A 489 -10.36 23.03 -5.44
CA GLN A 489 -8.98 22.78 -5.00
C GLN A 489 -8.87 22.47 -3.49
N ASN A 490 -9.66 23.13 -2.65
CA ASN A 490 -9.64 22.87 -1.20
C ASN A 490 -10.11 21.45 -0.88
N ASP A 491 -11.00 20.86 -1.68
CA ASP A 491 -11.50 19.50 -1.43
C ASP A 491 -10.40 18.47 -1.73
N PHE A 492 -9.65 18.66 -2.82
CA PHE A 492 -8.48 17.83 -3.15
C PHE A 492 -7.33 17.99 -2.13
N ASP A 493 -7.08 19.21 -1.65
CA ASP A 493 -6.12 19.43 -0.55
C ASP A 493 -6.59 18.81 0.77
N ASN A 494 -7.89 18.82 1.07
CA ASN A 494 -8.46 18.10 2.22
C ASN A 494 -8.26 16.56 2.09
N LEU A 495 -8.44 15.97 0.90
CA LEU A 495 -8.13 14.55 0.67
C LEU A 495 -6.65 14.23 0.90
N LYS A 496 -5.77 15.05 0.34
CA LYS A 496 -4.31 14.97 0.45
C LYS A 496 -3.85 15.05 1.91
N GLU A 497 -4.34 16.04 2.66
CA GLU A 497 -4.10 16.15 4.10
C GLU A 497 -4.61 14.92 4.86
N LYS A 498 -5.83 14.43 4.57
CA LYS A 498 -6.40 13.25 5.24
C LYS A 498 -5.55 12.00 4.98
N PHE A 499 -5.09 11.81 3.75
CA PHE A 499 -4.20 10.70 3.41
C PHE A 499 -2.84 10.80 4.11
N ILE A 500 -2.21 11.98 4.13
CA ILE A 500 -0.97 12.24 4.89
C ILE A 500 -1.17 11.90 6.37
N LYS A 501 -2.25 12.40 6.98
CA LYS A 501 -2.58 12.19 8.40
C LYS A 501 -2.74 10.70 8.71
N ILE A 502 -3.46 9.93 7.88
CA ILE A 502 -3.63 8.47 8.07
C ILE A 502 -2.30 7.73 7.91
N CYS A 503 -1.52 8.03 6.86
CA CYS A 503 -0.19 7.43 6.65
C CYS A 503 0.74 7.67 7.85
N GLN A 504 0.73 8.88 8.41
CA GLN A 504 1.51 9.23 9.61
C GLN A 504 0.98 8.54 10.88
N GLN A 505 -0.34 8.49 11.09
CA GLN A 505 -0.97 7.79 12.22
C GLN A 505 -0.65 6.29 12.21
N LEU A 506 -0.69 5.63 11.04
CA LEU A 506 -0.23 4.25 10.88
C LEU A 506 1.27 4.14 11.22
N ARG A 507 2.11 5.00 10.64
CA ARG A 507 3.57 4.98 10.89
C ARG A 507 3.95 5.18 12.37
N GLN A 508 3.12 5.86 13.16
CA GLN A 508 3.30 6.02 14.61
C GLN A 508 3.01 4.72 15.41
N GLN A 509 2.23 3.78 14.88
CA GLN A 509 1.91 2.53 15.57
C GLN A 509 3.13 1.61 15.68
N LYS A 510 3.13 0.74 16.71
CA LYS A 510 4.13 -0.33 16.88
C LYS A 510 4.07 -1.29 15.68
N LYS A 511 5.21 -1.91 15.32
CA LYS A 511 5.35 -2.67 14.06
C LYS A 511 4.30 -3.79 13.87
N MET A 512 3.96 -4.53 14.94
CA MET A 512 2.98 -5.62 14.86
C MET A 512 1.56 -5.08 14.61
N ASP A 513 1.16 -4.06 15.38
CA ASP A 513 -0.17 -3.45 15.31
C ASP A 513 -0.35 -2.69 13.99
N ARG A 514 0.70 -2.04 13.48
CA ARG A 514 0.71 -1.29 12.23
C ARG A 514 0.33 -2.14 11.01
N GLN A 515 0.92 -3.34 10.89
CA GLN A 515 0.65 -4.25 9.78
C GLN A 515 -0.84 -4.64 9.75
N LYS A 516 -1.40 -4.95 10.93
CA LYS A 516 -2.81 -5.31 11.07
C LYS A 516 -3.72 -4.12 10.76
N LEU A 517 -3.44 -2.95 11.33
CA LEU A 517 -4.23 -1.73 11.11
C LEU A 517 -4.18 -1.27 9.65
N PHE A 518 -3.04 -1.40 8.97
CA PHE A 518 -2.93 -1.15 7.53
C PHE A 518 -3.87 -2.07 6.74
N CYS A 519 -3.86 -3.38 7.01
CA CYS A 519 -4.75 -4.32 6.33
C CYS A 519 -6.24 -4.04 6.62
N GLU A 520 -6.63 -3.78 7.88
CA GLU A 520 -8.02 -3.46 8.22
C GLU A 520 -8.48 -2.11 7.61
N TYR A 521 -7.61 -1.10 7.55
CA TYR A 521 -7.91 0.20 6.93
C TYR A 521 -8.09 0.11 5.39
N PHE A 522 -7.52 -0.92 4.76
CA PHE A 522 -7.62 -1.16 3.32
C PHE A 522 -8.74 -2.15 2.93
N LYS A 523 -9.49 -2.65 3.92
CA LYS A 523 -10.29 -3.89 3.78
C LYS A 523 -11.65 -3.70 3.12
N ASP A 524 -12.42 -2.71 3.55
CA ASP A 524 -13.81 -2.50 3.13
C ASP A 524 -14.25 -1.02 3.20
N GLU A 525 -15.47 -0.75 2.72
CA GLU A 525 -16.07 0.57 2.60
C GLU A 525 -16.31 1.35 3.91
N GLN A 526 -15.95 0.81 5.08
CA GLN A 526 -15.99 1.55 6.36
C GLN A 526 -14.84 2.55 6.51
N ASN A 527 -13.75 2.40 5.76
CA ASN A 527 -12.58 3.27 5.84
C ASN A 527 -12.21 3.87 4.48
N GLU A 528 -11.99 5.19 4.45
CA GLU A 528 -11.64 5.93 3.22
C GLU A 528 -10.20 5.68 2.75
N PHE A 529 -9.35 5.04 3.57
CA PHE A 529 -7.92 4.85 3.26
C PHE A 529 -7.69 4.04 1.96
N TYR A 530 -8.59 3.12 1.60
CA TYR A 530 -8.60 2.50 0.27
C TYR A 530 -8.71 3.57 -0.83
N GLY A 531 -9.77 4.38 -0.80
CA GLY A 531 -10.07 5.38 -1.83
C GLY A 531 -9.00 6.46 -1.93
N LEU A 532 -8.51 6.94 -0.79
CA LEU A 532 -7.37 7.86 -0.72
C LEU A 532 -6.09 7.26 -1.34
N SER A 533 -5.86 5.96 -1.17
CA SER A 533 -4.73 5.26 -1.81
C SER A 533 -4.90 5.10 -3.32
N ILE A 534 -6.14 4.89 -3.80
CA ILE A 534 -6.45 4.87 -5.24
C ILE A 534 -6.26 6.26 -5.85
N VAL A 535 -6.78 7.33 -5.22
CA VAL A 535 -6.54 8.73 -5.64
C VAL A 535 -5.04 9.01 -5.72
N PHE A 536 -4.28 8.63 -4.68
CA PHE A 536 -2.82 8.77 -4.65
C PHE A 536 -2.14 8.11 -5.85
N LEU A 537 -2.39 6.82 -6.12
CA LEU A 537 -1.70 6.13 -7.22
C LEU A 537 -2.17 6.62 -8.60
N ARG A 538 -3.45 6.94 -8.76
CA ARG A 538 -4.00 7.54 -9.99
C ARG A 538 -3.33 8.90 -10.30
N ASN A 539 -3.17 9.76 -9.30
CA ASN A 539 -2.46 11.03 -9.43
C ASN A 539 -0.97 10.85 -9.71
N LEU A 540 -0.32 9.87 -9.07
CA LEU A 540 1.08 9.56 -9.27
C LEU A 540 1.35 9.01 -10.69
N ALA A 541 0.49 8.11 -11.18
CA ALA A 541 0.51 7.62 -12.54
C ALA A 541 0.27 8.76 -13.55
N PHE A 542 -0.76 9.58 -13.34
CA PHE A 542 -1.07 10.74 -14.19
C PHE A 542 0.12 11.69 -14.29
N LYS A 543 0.74 12.03 -13.14
CA LYS A 543 1.94 12.85 -13.10
C LYS A 543 3.03 12.27 -14.01
N TYR A 544 3.48 11.04 -13.76
CA TYR A 544 4.57 10.46 -14.56
C TYR A 544 4.21 10.31 -16.05
N CYS A 545 2.96 9.98 -16.39
CA CYS A 545 2.52 9.91 -17.78
C CYS A 545 2.51 11.29 -18.46
N SER A 546 2.17 12.36 -17.74
CA SER A 546 2.22 13.74 -18.24
C SER A 546 3.65 14.27 -18.40
N GLU A 547 4.59 13.82 -17.56
CA GLU A 547 6.01 14.14 -17.62
C GLU A 547 6.78 13.30 -18.66
N ASN A 548 6.16 12.27 -19.26
CA ASN A 548 6.80 11.36 -20.21
C ASN A 548 6.23 11.46 -21.63
N GLU A 549 6.98 12.10 -22.54
CA GLU A 549 6.60 12.32 -23.93
C GLU A 549 6.23 11.03 -24.69
N GLN A 550 6.93 9.91 -24.43
CA GLN A 550 6.68 8.64 -25.12
C GLN A 550 5.33 8.04 -24.70
N VAL A 551 5.02 8.04 -23.40
CA VAL A 551 3.74 7.53 -22.89
C VAL A 551 2.59 8.47 -23.28
N SER A 552 2.78 9.79 -23.18
CA SER A 552 1.82 10.77 -23.70
C SER A 552 1.52 10.56 -25.20
N SER A 553 2.55 10.29 -26.01
CA SER A 553 2.40 9.97 -27.44
C SER A 553 1.62 8.67 -27.69
N ILE A 554 1.80 7.64 -26.85
CA ILE A 554 1.04 6.37 -26.95
C ILE A 554 -0.46 6.62 -26.70
N PHE A 555 -0.80 7.35 -25.63
CA PHE A 555 -2.20 7.68 -25.33
C PHE A 555 -2.82 8.53 -26.44
N GLN A 556 -2.11 9.54 -26.95
CA GLN A 556 -2.58 10.37 -28.08
C GLN A 556 -2.78 9.55 -29.36
N ALA A 557 -1.84 8.65 -29.71
CA ALA A 557 -1.96 7.79 -30.89
C ALA A 557 -3.10 6.75 -30.79
N GLN A 558 -3.50 6.38 -29.57
CA GLN A 558 -4.67 5.55 -29.29
C GLN A 558 -5.98 6.35 -29.19
N GLY A 559 -5.93 7.69 -29.25
CA GLY A 559 -7.10 8.57 -29.07
C GLY A 559 -7.59 8.70 -27.62
N LEU A 560 -6.76 8.33 -26.64
CA LEU A 560 -7.12 8.27 -25.23
C LEU A 560 -6.87 9.61 -24.51
N ASN A 561 -7.83 10.04 -23.69
CA ASN A 561 -7.66 11.20 -22.82
C ASN A 561 -6.98 10.76 -21.50
N LEU A 562 -5.77 11.27 -21.25
CA LEU A 562 -4.96 10.89 -20.09
C LEU A 562 -5.61 11.25 -18.73
N GLN A 563 -6.34 12.37 -18.66
CA GLN A 563 -7.06 12.78 -17.45
C GLN A 563 -8.24 11.84 -17.18
N GLN A 564 -8.95 11.43 -18.23
CA GLN A 564 -10.06 10.50 -18.11
C GLN A 564 -9.59 9.09 -17.71
N GLU A 565 -8.64 8.51 -18.45
CA GLU A 565 -8.13 7.15 -18.21
C GLU A 565 -7.53 6.97 -16.80
N LEU A 566 -6.93 8.03 -16.25
CA LEU A 566 -6.19 7.95 -14.99
C LEU A 566 -6.93 8.56 -13.80
N LEU A 567 -7.57 9.73 -13.95
CA LEU A 567 -8.17 10.48 -12.83
C LEU A 567 -9.70 10.30 -12.70
N GLN A 568 -10.36 9.56 -13.59
CA GLN A 568 -11.76 9.16 -13.39
C GLN A 568 -11.86 7.99 -12.39
N TRP A 569 -12.70 8.13 -11.37
CA TRP A 569 -12.98 7.06 -10.38
C TRP A 569 -13.57 5.82 -11.07
N GLU A 570 -13.09 4.63 -10.69
CA GLU A 570 -13.52 3.33 -11.22
C GLU A 570 -13.36 3.12 -12.74
N PHE A 571 -12.66 4.00 -13.45
CA PHE A 571 -12.33 3.81 -14.86
C PHE A 571 -11.13 2.85 -15.02
N ASP A 572 -11.29 1.74 -15.74
CA ASP A 572 -10.19 0.81 -16.05
C ASP A 572 -9.39 1.31 -17.25
N CYS A 573 -8.07 1.52 -17.07
CA CYS A 573 -7.23 2.11 -18.10
C CYS A 573 -6.85 1.10 -19.19
N GLN A 574 -7.07 1.48 -20.45
CA GLN A 574 -6.82 0.64 -21.62
C GLN A 574 -5.33 0.34 -21.81
N SER A 575 -4.45 1.23 -21.33
CA SER A 575 -2.99 1.14 -21.44
C SER A 575 -2.28 0.84 -20.10
N ASN A 576 -2.90 0.03 -19.23
CA ASN A 576 -2.34 -0.44 -17.95
C ASN A 576 -0.87 -0.93 -18.04
N GLU A 577 -0.44 -1.60 -19.12
CA GLU A 577 0.96 -2.05 -19.29
C GLU A 577 1.97 -0.88 -19.35
N ALA A 578 1.61 0.23 -20.01
CA ALA A 578 2.46 1.42 -20.05
C ALA A 578 2.59 2.06 -18.65
N ILE A 579 1.51 2.05 -17.86
CA ILE A 579 1.51 2.55 -16.48
C ILE A 579 2.37 1.64 -15.58
N ILE A 580 2.24 0.31 -15.70
CA ILE A 580 3.04 -0.65 -14.94
C ILE A 580 4.53 -0.42 -15.19
N LYS A 581 4.94 -0.31 -16.46
CA LYS A 581 6.33 0.02 -16.82
C LYS A 581 6.78 1.31 -16.15
N LEU A 582 6.03 2.39 -16.35
CA LEU A 582 6.40 3.74 -15.93
C LEU A 582 6.47 3.90 -14.40
N LEU A 583 5.53 3.29 -13.65
CA LEU A 583 5.58 3.25 -12.19
C LEU A 583 6.76 2.41 -11.68
N SER A 584 7.06 1.29 -12.34
CA SER A 584 8.19 0.41 -11.98
C SER A 584 9.52 1.14 -12.12
N GLU A 585 9.70 1.87 -13.23
CA GLU A 585 10.89 2.69 -13.50
C GLU A 585 11.01 3.86 -12.51
N ASN A 586 9.99 4.72 -12.41
CA ASN A 586 10.06 5.95 -11.61
C ASN A 586 10.11 5.73 -10.08
N LEU A 587 9.67 4.57 -9.59
CA LEU A 587 9.72 4.23 -8.16
C LEU A 587 10.89 3.29 -7.79
N ASN A 588 11.74 2.90 -8.75
CA ASN A 588 12.75 1.84 -8.59
C ASN A 588 12.18 0.54 -8.01
N ILE A 589 11.07 0.06 -8.58
CA ILE A 589 10.35 -1.16 -8.20
C ILE A 589 10.45 -2.16 -9.35
N HIS A 590 10.77 -3.41 -9.06
CA HIS A 590 10.67 -4.50 -10.04
C HIS A 590 9.25 -5.08 -9.97
N THR A 591 8.43 -4.87 -11.00
CA THR A 591 7.06 -5.46 -11.06
C THR A 591 7.06 -6.73 -11.89
N ILE A 592 6.51 -7.81 -11.34
CA ILE A 592 6.35 -9.12 -11.99
C ILE A 592 4.86 -9.40 -12.18
N GLN A 593 4.39 -9.42 -13.43
CA GLN A 593 3.02 -9.73 -13.81
C GLN A 593 2.92 -11.16 -14.35
N PHE A 594 2.09 -11.96 -13.70
CA PHE A 594 1.71 -13.31 -14.12
C PHE A 594 0.41 -13.19 -14.91
N ALA A 595 0.52 -13.12 -16.24
CA ALA A 595 -0.62 -13.02 -17.13
C ALA A 595 -1.13 -14.42 -17.53
N PHE A 596 -2.34 -14.74 -17.10
CA PHE A 596 -3.00 -16.02 -17.33
C PHE A 596 -3.98 -15.93 -18.52
N ALA A 597 -3.90 -16.92 -19.40
CA ALA A 597 -4.84 -17.12 -20.50
C ALA A 597 -5.63 -18.43 -20.24
N PRO A 598 -6.83 -18.37 -19.64
CA PRO A 598 -7.47 -19.57 -19.06
C PRO A 598 -7.93 -20.62 -20.09
N LYS A 599 -8.28 -20.20 -21.31
CA LYS A 599 -8.75 -21.09 -22.38
C LYS A 599 -7.57 -21.84 -23.01
N GLU A 600 -6.47 -21.14 -23.19
CA GLU A 600 -5.20 -21.57 -23.77
C GLU A 600 -4.38 -22.41 -22.76
N GLN A 601 -4.71 -22.28 -21.46
CA GLN A 601 -3.95 -22.82 -20.34
C GLN A 601 -2.47 -22.43 -20.44
N THR A 602 -2.19 -21.15 -20.60
CA THR A 602 -0.83 -20.59 -20.62
C THR A 602 -0.63 -19.52 -19.55
N LEU A 603 0.64 -19.36 -19.15
CA LEU A 603 1.12 -18.33 -18.26
C LEU A 603 2.23 -17.58 -19.00
N LYS A 604 2.06 -16.27 -19.18
CA LYS A 604 3.13 -15.35 -19.60
C LYS A 604 3.61 -14.60 -18.36
N ILE A 605 4.88 -14.72 -18.02
CA ILE A 605 5.49 -13.86 -17.00
C ILE A 605 6.06 -12.64 -17.72
N LEU A 606 5.66 -11.46 -17.26
CA LEU A 606 6.12 -10.15 -17.71
C LEU A 606 6.86 -9.50 -16.54
N GLN A 607 8.02 -8.91 -16.81
CA GLN A 607 8.84 -8.23 -15.81
C GLN A 607 9.10 -6.80 -16.28
N TYR A 608 9.02 -5.86 -15.34
CA TYR A 608 9.17 -4.42 -15.60
C TYR A 608 10.16 -3.83 -14.59
N ASN A 609 11.12 -3.05 -15.11
CA ASN A 609 12.32 -2.58 -14.38
C ASN A 609 13.09 -3.72 -13.69
N GLU A 610 13.82 -4.52 -14.49
CA GLU A 610 14.70 -5.60 -14.01
C GLU A 610 16.01 -5.07 -13.40
N CYS A 611 15.89 -4.21 -12.39
CA CYS A 611 17.00 -3.71 -11.59
C CYS A 611 17.62 -4.83 -10.71
N PRO A 612 18.97 -4.87 -10.52
CA PRO A 612 19.62 -5.83 -9.63
C PRO A 612 19.26 -5.68 -8.15
N ASP A 613 19.06 -4.44 -7.68
CA ASP A 613 18.66 -4.10 -6.31
C ASP A 613 17.45 -3.14 -6.31
N PRO A 614 16.24 -3.67 -6.62
CA PRO A 614 15.02 -2.87 -6.64
C PRO A 614 14.52 -2.64 -5.22
N MET A 615 13.99 -1.45 -4.93
CA MET A 615 13.47 -1.09 -3.60
C MET A 615 12.38 -2.05 -3.11
N LEU A 616 11.55 -2.55 -4.02
CA LEU A 616 10.46 -3.49 -3.77
C LEU A 616 10.29 -4.41 -4.99
N LYS A 617 9.74 -5.61 -4.75
CA LYS A 617 9.16 -6.45 -5.81
C LYS A 617 7.65 -6.50 -5.66
N ILE A 618 6.91 -6.09 -6.70
CA ILE A 618 5.44 -6.14 -6.76
C ILE A 618 5.02 -7.33 -7.62
N TYR A 619 4.05 -8.11 -7.14
CA TYR A 619 3.58 -9.33 -7.81
C TYR A 619 2.12 -9.15 -8.23
N LEU A 620 1.84 -9.12 -9.54
CA LEU A 620 0.51 -8.91 -10.10
C LEU A 620 -0.02 -10.18 -10.78
N LEU A 621 -1.22 -10.62 -10.40
CA LEU A 621 -1.89 -11.80 -10.98
C LEU A 621 -2.98 -11.35 -11.96
N PHE A 622 -2.68 -11.33 -13.26
CA PHE A 622 -3.59 -10.82 -14.29
C PHE A 622 -4.38 -11.94 -14.97
N ARG A 623 -5.70 -11.76 -15.07
CA ARG A 623 -6.58 -12.43 -16.03
C ARG A 623 -7.27 -11.34 -16.87
N PRO A 624 -7.78 -11.62 -18.10
CA PRO A 624 -8.42 -10.59 -18.92
C PRO A 624 -9.47 -9.78 -18.15
N GLY A 625 -9.29 -8.45 -18.08
CA GLY A 625 -10.14 -7.52 -17.35
C GLY A 625 -10.02 -7.52 -15.82
N HIS A 626 -9.00 -8.17 -15.22
CA HIS A 626 -8.86 -8.19 -13.75
C HIS A 626 -7.44 -8.49 -13.23
N TYR A 627 -7.02 -7.74 -12.20
CA TYR A 627 -5.77 -7.93 -11.47
C TYR A 627 -6.02 -8.37 -10.03
N ASN A 628 -5.17 -9.27 -9.52
CA ASN A 628 -5.09 -9.67 -8.12
C ASN A 628 -3.65 -9.52 -7.59
N ILE A 629 -3.49 -9.61 -6.27
CA ILE A 629 -2.19 -9.50 -5.59
C ILE A 629 -1.56 -10.89 -5.47
N GLY A 630 -0.38 -11.07 -6.07
CA GLY A 630 0.44 -12.24 -5.79
C GLY A 630 1.07 -12.13 -4.40
N VAL A 631 0.94 -13.15 -3.55
CA VAL A 631 1.64 -13.18 -2.26
C VAL A 631 2.96 -13.91 -2.45
N PRO A 632 4.12 -13.24 -2.31
CA PRO A 632 5.42 -13.86 -2.53
C PRO A 632 5.65 -15.02 -1.57
N LYS A 633 6.35 -16.04 -2.05
CA LYS A 633 6.73 -17.19 -1.23
C LYS A 633 7.74 -16.75 -0.18
N GLN A 634 7.41 -16.95 1.10
CA GLN A 634 8.39 -16.77 2.19
C GLN A 634 9.54 -17.77 1.99
N LYS A 635 10.78 -17.29 2.19
CA LYS A 635 12.01 -18.08 2.10
C LYS A 635 12.32 -18.73 3.44
#